data_AF-A0A9P4V641-F1
#
_entry.id   AF-A0A9P4V641-F1
#
_cell.length_a   1.000
_cell.length_b   1.000
_cell.length_c   1.000
_cell.angle_alpha   90.00
_cell.angle_beta   90.00
_cell.angle_gamma   90.00
#
_symmetry.space_group_name_H-M   'P 1'
#
loop_
_entity.id
_entity.type
_entity.pdbx_description
1 polymer ?
#
loop_
_entity_poly.entity_id
_entity_poly.type
_entity_poly.pdbx_seq_one_letter_code
_entity_poly.pdbx_strand_id
1 'polypeptide(L)'
;MAPKISASQPSSSQKTKQQSISSFFAPKPTQGPTAPASKPPSPPVASKTTREPQDAENLPAPVATLSHRKRVIEDDEDEEEEGPGAFAHATKRIRSATSNSFTTDSAEATHRQSLGQASEAGLNASRHPKITNRTSKYVFSSSPVPQDENEEDEDPVAAQRLKERLHEKFVKKLGRPDSFAELRRRNKTLAEDDGEAEGDEDDAEEGAPKPMKGKKAVAVKKAGSKLTPMEKQYLDIKRKHLDTIIVMEVGYKFKIWGEDARISAKELGIVCIPGKFRYDEHPSEAHYDRFASASFPVHRLQVHVKRLVQANHKVGVVRQVETAALKAVGDNKNAPFTRKLTNLYTKGTYVDDVEGLDAPAGASDTAAQSTGYLLCLTETNAKGWGTDEKVQVGLVAVQPATGDIIYDDFEDGFMRSDIETRLLHIAPAEFLIVGDLSRATEKLVQHLSASKTNVFGDKARVERVEKPKTMAALAYSHISNFYADKMKSNSSAEATKQGAILDQVHQLTEHVTICLSAMITYLGEYGLEHVFDLTKYFQPFSARSYMLLNGNTLSSLEIYQNQTDFTAKGSLFWTMNRTKTRFGQRLLRKWVGRPLIDKEKLEERIAAVEELKDGENTIPVDRLKFLLAKVRTDLEKVLIRIYYKKCTRPELLAALQTLQTIATEYAFVNKPEDAGFRSPLLSEAIANIPQIAQDVTDLLEQINMQAAKDDDKYSFFREEHEPEDVNDLKLSIASVEDDLNSHRPVAASKLGKKTVNYVTVAGIEYLIEVKTKSAEEKKIPASWQRISATKAVGRYHTPEVKKMLQERDQHKESLAAACDAAYTRLLQSISSKYQQLRDCIQSLATLDALLSLATLASQPGYVKPTFTSATELSITGARHPTVEPLLLDSYVPNDVHLSSTAPRALLVTGPNMGGKSSYVRSAALIAIMGQIGSYVPATAARLGMLDAVFTRMGAFDNMLKGESTFMVELSETADILKSATPRSLVILDELGRGTSTFDGVAIAEAVLDYVVREVGALTMFITHYQHLARVRERFVGGQVRNVHMRFEEREGGREVVFLYEVAEGTSLRSYGLNVARLAKVPERVIEVAEVKSGELEVSMAASRVGNVSRMMEALMQGDDEENLDRLVEGIEQL
;
A
#
# COMPACT_ATOMS: atom_id res chain seq x y z
N MET A 1 -26.88 23.45 58.98
CA MET A 1 -25.63 23.84 59.69
C MET A 1 -24.51 23.98 58.66
N ALA A 2 -23.50 24.81 58.92
CA ALA A 2 -22.25 24.91 58.14
C ALA A 2 -21.07 24.50 59.05
N PRO A 3 -19.86 24.13 58.54
CA PRO A 3 -18.90 25.03 57.85
C PRO A 3 -18.60 24.59 56.40
N LYS A 4 -18.16 25.42 55.43
CA LYS A 4 -17.01 26.37 55.30
C LYS A 4 -15.62 25.72 55.14
N ILE A 5 -15.02 25.91 53.95
CA ILE A 5 -13.59 26.09 53.61
C ILE A 5 -13.61 26.60 52.14
N SER A 6 -13.51 27.91 51.87
CA SER A 6 -12.31 28.76 51.77
C SER A 6 -11.37 28.40 50.61
N ALA A 7 -11.30 29.26 49.59
CA ALA A 7 -10.43 29.12 48.41
C ALA A 7 -9.51 30.34 48.25
N SER A 8 -8.30 30.10 47.76
CA SER A 8 -7.30 31.14 47.41
C SER A 8 -6.40 30.65 46.27
N GLN A 9 -6.08 31.54 45.32
CA GLN A 9 -5.23 31.25 44.16
C GLN A 9 -3.73 31.17 44.54
N PRO A 10 -2.88 30.70 43.62
CA PRO A 10 -1.91 31.66 43.08
C PRO A 10 -1.82 31.70 41.54
N SER A 11 -1.04 32.67 41.05
CA SER A 11 -1.09 33.23 39.70
C SER A 11 -0.22 32.54 38.63
N SER A 12 -0.79 32.48 37.42
CA SER A 12 -0.19 32.46 36.07
C SER A 12 1.31 32.73 35.86
N SER A 13 1.92 31.98 34.92
CA SER A 13 2.86 32.56 33.94
C SER A 13 2.88 31.79 32.59
N GLN A 14 2.43 32.48 31.53
CA GLN A 14 2.87 32.39 30.12
C GLN A 14 3.07 31.01 29.43
N LYS A 15 2.22 30.73 28.42
CA LYS A 15 2.60 30.00 27.20
C LYS A 15 2.09 30.76 25.97
N THR A 16 2.95 30.98 24.98
CA THR A 16 2.61 31.64 23.72
C THR A 16 1.88 30.69 22.78
N LYS A 17 0.81 31.18 22.13
CA LYS A 17 0.17 30.51 20.98
C LYS A 17 0.42 31.33 19.72
N GLN A 18 0.95 30.69 18.69
CA GLN A 18 1.08 31.25 17.35
C GLN A 18 -0.12 30.80 16.51
N GLN A 19 -0.73 31.71 15.76
CA GLN A 19 -1.90 31.43 14.92
C GLN A 19 -1.47 31.00 13.52
N SER A 20 -2.20 30.07 12.90
CA SER A 20 -2.02 29.65 11.50
C SER A 20 -3.03 30.34 10.58
N ILE A 21 -2.62 30.55 9.32
CA ILE A 21 -3.37 31.34 8.33
C ILE A 21 -4.34 30.43 7.59
N SER A 22 -5.63 30.45 7.97
CA SER A 22 -6.71 29.78 7.23
C SER A 22 -8.05 30.54 7.24
N SER A 23 -8.12 31.73 7.84
CA SER A 23 -9.35 32.53 8.00
C SER A 23 -9.58 33.59 6.91
N PHE A 24 -8.96 33.46 5.73
CA PHE A 24 -8.91 34.51 4.71
C PHE A 24 -9.65 34.23 3.39
N PHE A 25 -10.18 33.01 3.18
CA PHE A 25 -10.82 32.62 1.91
C PHE A 25 -12.12 31.84 2.13
N ALA A 26 -13.20 32.54 2.48
CA ALA A 26 -14.58 32.04 2.41
C ALA A 26 -15.57 33.20 2.19
N PRO A 27 -16.47 33.15 1.18
CA PRO A 27 -17.46 34.20 0.95
C PRO A 27 -18.64 34.11 1.92
N LYS A 28 -19.29 35.24 2.21
CA LYS A 28 -20.46 35.31 3.10
C LYS A 28 -21.78 35.05 2.35
N PRO A 29 -22.67 34.17 2.84
CA PRO A 29 -24.07 34.16 2.45
C PRO A 29 -24.88 35.23 3.19
N THR A 30 -26.01 35.64 2.62
CA THR A 30 -26.97 36.59 3.18
C THR A 30 -27.95 35.91 4.16
N GLN A 31 -28.51 36.67 5.11
CA GLN A 31 -29.60 36.21 5.99
C GLN A 31 -30.76 37.22 6.02
N GLY A 32 -31.97 36.70 6.09
CA GLY A 32 -33.22 37.45 6.22
C GLY A 32 -33.59 37.84 7.67
N PRO A 33 -34.73 38.52 7.86
CA PRO A 33 -35.02 39.25 9.10
C PRO A 33 -35.72 38.43 10.19
N THR A 34 -35.45 38.77 11.46
CA THR A 34 -36.30 38.44 12.62
C THR A 34 -36.42 39.65 13.57
N ALA A 35 -37.54 39.72 14.30
CA ALA A 35 -37.93 40.86 15.14
C ALA A 35 -38.79 40.38 16.35
N PRO A 36 -39.30 41.21 17.28
CA PRO A 36 -38.61 41.34 18.57
C PRO A 36 -39.50 41.29 19.84
N ALA A 37 -38.91 40.95 21.00
CA ALA A 37 -39.46 41.18 22.34
C ALA A 37 -38.38 40.94 23.44
N SER A 38 -38.64 41.23 24.72
CA SER A 38 -38.69 42.53 25.43
C SER A 38 -38.76 42.24 26.95
N LYS A 39 -38.26 43.12 27.85
CA LYS A 39 -38.13 42.84 29.31
C LYS A 39 -39.12 43.63 30.19
N PRO A 40 -39.55 43.10 31.37
CA PRO A 40 -40.25 43.84 32.42
C PRO A 40 -39.30 44.50 33.48
N PRO A 41 -39.79 45.44 34.35
CA PRO A 41 -38.94 46.58 34.77
C PRO A 41 -39.07 47.13 36.24
N SER A 42 -38.30 48.20 36.52
CA SER A 42 -38.59 49.34 37.44
C SER A 42 -38.41 49.14 38.97
N PRO A 43 -38.49 50.19 39.85
CA PRO A 43 -38.66 51.66 39.62
C PRO A 43 -37.64 52.54 40.42
N PRO A 44 -37.80 53.90 40.58
CA PRO A 44 -38.45 54.96 39.77
C PRO A 44 -37.36 55.83 39.04
N VAL A 45 -37.26 57.17 38.89
CA VAL A 45 -37.92 58.46 39.30
C VAL A 45 -37.83 59.51 38.14
N ALA A 46 -38.03 60.83 38.39
CA ALA A 46 -38.09 61.93 37.40
C ALA A 46 -37.11 63.11 37.74
N SER A 47 -36.96 64.25 37.01
CA SER A 47 -37.78 64.87 35.93
C SER A 47 -37.06 65.97 35.08
N LYS A 48 -37.64 66.30 33.91
CA LYS A 48 -37.66 67.59 33.14
C LYS A 48 -36.51 67.99 32.16
N THR A 49 -36.92 68.82 31.18
CA THR A 49 -36.24 69.38 29.98
C THR A 49 -36.06 70.93 30.12
N THR A 50 -35.65 71.81 29.17
CA THR A 50 -35.52 71.85 27.69
C THR A 50 -34.70 73.10 27.23
N ARG A 51 -34.04 73.13 26.04
CA ARG A 51 -34.02 74.21 24.98
C ARG A 51 -32.75 74.30 24.08
N GLU A 52 -32.96 74.85 22.87
CA GLU A 52 -32.02 75.28 21.79
C GLU A 52 -32.27 76.81 21.48
N PRO A 53 -31.85 77.52 20.38
CA PRO A 53 -31.15 77.11 19.12
C PRO A 53 -30.18 78.14 18.38
N GLN A 54 -29.67 77.74 17.20
CA GLN A 54 -29.38 78.49 15.92
C GLN A 54 -28.14 79.40 15.59
N ASP A 55 -27.42 79.00 14.52
CA ASP A 55 -27.08 79.64 13.21
C ASP A 55 -26.06 80.82 12.92
N ALA A 56 -25.15 80.53 11.95
CA ALA A 56 -24.71 81.27 10.71
C ALA A 56 -23.72 82.50 10.63
N GLU A 57 -22.59 82.25 9.92
CA GLU A 57 -21.86 82.98 8.82
C GLU A 57 -21.25 84.44 8.83
N ASN A 58 -20.04 84.53 8.21
CA ASN A 58 -19.43 85.54 7.30
C ASN A 58 -18.73 86.90 7.72
N LEU A 59 -17.37 86.92 7.63
CA LEU A 59 -16.36 87.89 7.04
C LEU A 59 -16.42 89.45 7.31
N PRO A 60 -15.38 90.31 7.03
CA PRO A 60 -14.09 90.16 6.28
C PRO A 60 -12.78 90.70 6.98
N ALA A 61 -11.73 91.08 6.22
CA ALA A 61 -10.31 91.40 6.63
C ALA A 61 -9.96 92.94 6.55
N PRO A 62 -8.69 93.51 6.56
CA PRO A 62 -7.33 92.98 6.21
C PRO A 62 -6.09 93.53 7.04
N VAL A 63 -4.87 93.56 6.43
CA VAL A 63 -3.54 94.11 6.86
C VAL A 63 -2.71 93.17 7.78
N ALA A 64 -1.75 92.36 7.27
CA ALA A 64 -0.37 92.67 6.84
C ALA A 64 0.61 92.93 8.02
N THR A 65 1.80 92.31 8.07
CA THR A 65 2.76 92.17 6.95
C THR A 65 3.02 90.75 6.40
N LEU A 66 4.16 90.13 6.74
CA LEU A 66 5.02 89.39 5.79
C LEU A 66 5.92 88.35 6.54
N SER A 67 6.55 87.32 5.95
CA SER A 67 6.42 86.58 4.66
C SER A 67 7.46 85.42 4.65
N HIS A 68 7.55 84.47 3.71
CA HIS A 68 6.73 84.16 2.54
C HIS A 68 5.93 82.85 2.72
N ARG A 69 6.26 81.75 2.02
CA ARG A 69 5.29 80.73 1.55
C ARG A 69 5.99 79.41 1.15
N LYS A 70 5.33 78.26 0.89
CA LYS A 70 4.05 77.58 1.18
C LYS A 70 3.95 76.47 0.10
N ARG A 71 3.16 75.41 0.31
CA ARG A 71 2.79 74.40 -0.71
C ARG A 71 1.88 74.94 -1.85
N VAL A 72 1.94 74.26 -2.99
CA VAL A 72 0.92 74.04 -4.07
C VAL A 72 0.48 75.24 -4.94
N ILE A 73 0.70 75.04 -6.25
CA ILE A 73 -0.18 75.19 -7.43
C ILE A 73 0.20 73.95 -8.30
N GLU A 74 -0.65 73.07 -8.87
CA GLU A 74 -1.91 73.14 -9.64
C GLU A 74 -1.72 73.22 -11.17
N ASP A 75 -2.59 72.46 -11.85
CA ASP A 75 -3.10 72.49 -13.23
C ASP A 75 -2.25 72.09 -14.47
N ASP A 76 -2.87 71.15 -15.19
CA ASP A 76 -3.14 71.02 -16.62
C ASP A 76 -2.09 70.72 -17.73
N GLU A 77 -2.51 69.72 -18.52
CA GLU A 77 -2.55 69.55 -19.98
C GLU A 77 -1.61 70.35 -20.92
N ASP A 78 -1.02 69.56 -21.82
CA ASP A 78 -0.74 69.81 -23.24
C ASP A 78 0.42 70.70 -23.75
N GLU A 79 1.16 70.05 -24.66
CA GLU A 79 1.73 70.53 -25.92
C GLU A 79 3.10 71.27 -26.03
N GLU A 80 3.69 70.97 -27.20
CA GLU A 80 4.72 71.65 -28.01
C GLU A 80 6.25 71.60 -27.72
N GLU A 81 6.91 71.08 -28.77
CA GLU A 81 8.20 71.44 -29.40
C GLU A 81 9.60 71.04 -28.85
N GLU A 82 10.23 70.18 -29.66
CA GLU A 82 11.63 70.20 -30.16
C GLU A 82 12.87 70.13 -29.23
N GLY A 83 14.00 69.67 -29.81
CA GLY A 83 15.33 69.64 -29.20
C GLY A 83 16.25 70.71 -29.81
N PRO A 84 17.51 70.41 -30.22
CA PRO A 84 18.33 69.22 -29.94
C PRO A 84 19.84 69.51 -29.62
N GLY A 85 20.57 68.48 -29.13
CA GLY A 85 22.06 68.41 -29.18
C GLY A 85 22.85 69.22 -28.13
N ALA A 86 24.19 69.21 -28.08
CA ALA A 86 25.23 68.30 -28.64
C ALA A 86 26.63 68.63 -28.04
N PHE A 87 27.66 67.77 -28.29
CA PHE A 87 29.12 68.00 -28.04
C PHE A 87 29.61 68.05 -26.55
N ALA A 88 30.87 67.77 -26.16
CA ALA A 88 31.99 66.99 -26.78
C ALA A 88 33.13 66.65 -25.76
N HIS A 89 33.95 65.64 -26.11
CA HIS A 89 35.41 65.42 -25.91
C HIS A 89 36.23 65.98 -24.69
N ALA A 90 37.37 65.39 -24.25
CA ALA A 90 38.00 64.04 -24.40
C ALA A 90 39.33 63.91 -23.58
N THR A 91 39.93 62.70 -23.57
CA THR A 91 41.32 62.33 -23.15
C THR A 91 41.59 62.13 -21.64
N LYS A 92 42.51 61.24 -21.17
CA LYS A 92 43.46 60.29 -21.81
C LYS A 92 43.93 59.18 -20.83
N ARG A 93 43.93 57.89 -21.27
CA ARG A 93 44.79 56.70 -20.89
C ARG A 93 45.14 56.43 -19.38
N ILE A 94 45.20 55.19 -18.84
CA ILE A 94 45.73 53.89 -19.33
C ILE A 94 44.87 52.68 -18.86
N ARG A 95 45.04 51.53 -19.56
CA ARG A 95 44.59 50.13 -19.36
C ARG A 95 44.46 49.62 -17.89
N SER A 96 43.68 48.57 -17.56
CA SER A 96 43.26 47.42 -18.41
C SER A 96 41.92 46.71 -18.04
N ALA A 97 41.22 46.23 -19.07
CA ALA A 97 40.37 45.00 -19.06
C ALA A 97 39.13 44.94 -18.12
N THR A 98 38.20 45.87 -18.36
CA THR A 98 36.74 45.82 -18.14
C THR A 98 36.02 44.57 -18.72
N SER A 99 34.73 44.26 -18.47
CA SER A 99 33.78 44.39 -17.32
C SER A 99 32.31 44.31 -17.82
N ASN A 100 31.38 43.74 -17.02
CA ASN A 100 29.92 44.03 -16.95
C ASN A 100 29.10 43.91 -18.28
N SER A 101 27.77 44.10 -18.38
CA SER A 101 26.64 44.47 -17.47
C SER A 101 25.42 43.52 -17.76
N PHE A 102 24.27 43.42 -17.07
CA PHE A 102 23.29 44.39 -16.53
C PHE A 102 22.66 45.30 -17.63
N THR A 103 21.33 45.48 -17.82
CA THR A 103 20.12 44.91 -17.16
C THR A 103 18.82 45.16 -17.98
N THR A 104 17.72 44.45 -17.62
CA THR A 104 16.26 44.82 -17.69
C THR A 104 15.51 45.10 -19.01
N ASP A 105 14.47 44.27 -19.23
CA ASP A 105 13.03 44.57 -19.44
C ASP A 105 12.41 45.14 -20.75
N SER A 106 11.68 44.24 -21.43
CA SER A 106 10.22 44.33 -21.76
C SER A 106 9.70 44.90 -23.10
N ALA A 107 8.41 44.56 -23.36
CA ALA A 107 7.47 45.05 -24.40
C ALA A 107 7.55 44.48 -25.83
N GLU A 108 6.46 44.68 -26.59
CA GLU A 108 6.05 43.87 -27.76
C GLU A 108 5.98 44.61 -29.11
N ALA A 109 5.90 43.80 -30.17
CA ALA A 109 5.36 44.01 -31.53
C ALA A 109 4.85 45.39 -31.99
N THR A 110 5.32 45.80 -33.19
CA THR A 110 4.56 45.82 -34.48
C THR A 110 5.47 46.43 -35.59
N HIS A 111 5.35 46.17 -36.90
CA HIS A 111 4.19 46.33 -37.77
C HIS A 111 4.32 45.53 -39.11
N ARG A 112 3.41 45.77 -40.07
CA ARG A 112 3.10 44.92 -41.25
C ARG A 112 3.80 45.29 -42.58
N GLN A 113 3.80 44.31 -43.51
CA GLN A 113 3.60 44.45 -44.98
C GLN A 113 4.74 45.08 -45.83
N SER A 114 4.95 44.73 -47.11
CA SER A 114 4.40 43.65 -47.97
C SER A 114 5.29 43.39 -49.22
N LEU A 115 5.15 42.20 -49.83
CA LEU A 115 5.49 41.83 -51.24
C LEU A 115 6.93 42.06 -51.78
N GLY A 116 7.50 40.98 -52.33
CA GLY A 116 8.70 41.00 -53.19
C GLY A 116 9.17 39.58 -53.54
N GLN A 117 9.27 39.24 -54.84
CA GLN A 117 9.62 37.89 -55.31
C GLN A 117 11.09 37.77 -55.79
N ALA A 118 11.60 36.54 -55.69
CA ALA A 118 12.57 35.88 -56.60
C ALA A 118 14.10 36.17 -56.51
N SER A 119 14.83 35.20 -57.08
CA SER A 119 16.26 35.18 -57.49
C SER A 119 17.38 35.34 -56.46
N GLU A 120 17.82 34.18 -55.92
CA GLU A 120 19.14 33.55 -56.13
C GLU A 120 20.51 34.29 -55.94
N ALA A 121 21.57 33.48 -55.96
CA ALA A 121 22.98 33.82 -56.19
C ALA A 121 23.73 34.60 -55.08
N GLY A 122 24.09 33.87 -54.02
CA GLY A 122 25.04 34.34 -52.99
C GLY A 122 26.51 34.45 -53.46
N LEU A 123 27.46 34.39 -52.52
CA LEU A 123 28.67 33.54 -52.59
C LEU A 123 29.54 33.61 -51.31
N ASN A 124 30.19 32.49 -51.00
CA ASN A 124 31.48 32.33 -50.30
C ASN A 124 31.74 33.00 -48.92
N ALA A 125 31.51 32.21 -47.86
CA ALA A 125 32.50 31.76 -46.86
C ALA A 125 33.37 32.81 -46.11
N SER A 126 33.52 32.75 -44.78
CA SER A 126 33.94 31.54 -44.04
C SER A 126 34.04 31.73 -42.50
N ARG A 127 34.31 30.62 -41.78
CA ARG A 127 34.87 30.51 -40.40
C ARG A 127 33.96 30.80 -39.18
N HIS A 128 33.53 29.72 -38.53
CA HIS A 128 33.04 29.70 -37.15
C HIS A 128 34.11 30.14 -36.11
N PRO A 129 33.67 30.73 -34.99
CA PRO A 129 34.26 30.52 -33.67
C PRO A 129 33.44 29.52 -32.82
N LYS A 130 34.14 28.74 -32.00
CA LYS A 130 33.62 27.59 -31.24
C LYS A 130 32.91 28.01 -29.94
N ILE A 131 31.79 27.35 -29.60
CA ILE A 131 31.26 27.28 -28.23
C ILE A 131 31.76 25.98 -27.55
N THR A 132 31.89 25.96 -26.22
CA THR A 132 32.66 24.95 -25.48
C THR A 132 31.83 23.74 -24.98
N ASN A 133 32.40 22.54 -25.10
CA ASN A 133 31.76 21.23 -24.87
C ASN A 133 31.50 20.87 -23.38
N ARG A 134 30.97 21.77 -22.53
CA ARG A 134 30.71 21.45 -21.10
C ARG A 134 29.33 21.79 -20.54
N THR A 135 28.43 22.39 -21.31
CA THR A 135 27.04 22.68 -20.88
C THR A 135 25.96 22.09 -21.80
N SER A 136 26.29 21.74 -23.05
CA SER A 136 25.35 21.21 -24.06
C SER A 136 24.98 19.72 -23.92
N LYS A 137 25.20 19.11 -22.74
CA LYS A 137 25.04 17.65 -22.54
C LYS A 137 24.12 17.23 -21.39
N TYR A 138 23.39 18.18 -20.81
CA TYR A 138 22.48 17.97 -19.67
C TYR A 138 21.12 18.68 -19.83
N VAL A 139 20.70 18.92 -21.07
CA VAL A 139 19.30 19.26 -21.39
C VAL A 139 18.65 18.01 -21.97
N PHE A 140 17.59 17.54 -21.33
CA PHE A 140 16.77 16.44 -21.84
C PHE A 140 15.30 16.76 -21.54
N SER A 141 14.58 17.24 -22.55
CA SER A 141 13.17 17.65 -22.44
C SER A 141 12.25 16.44 -22.62
N SER A 142 11.45 16.15 -21.60
CA SER A 142 10.40 15.12 -21.67
C SER A 142 9.09 15.72 -22.19
N SER A 143 8.86 15.63 -23.50
CA SER A 143 7.55 15.84 -24.13
C SER A 143 7.48 15.05 -25.44
N PRO A 144 6.30 14.52 -25.84
CA PRO A 144 6.08 14.01 -27.20
C PRO A 144 6.24 15.13 -28.23
N VAL A 145 6.56 14.75 -29.47
CA VAL A 145 6.44 15.65 -30.62
C VAL A 145 4.95 15.69 -31.02
N PRO A 146 4.35 16.88 -31.26
CA PRO A 146 3.02 16.95 -31.86
C PRO A 146 3.04 16.32 -33.26
N GLN A 147 2.03 15.52 -33.58
CA GLN A 147 1.74 15.18 -34.97
C GLN A 147 0.89 16.33 -35.53
N ASP A 148 1.47 17.13 -36.43
CA ASP A 148 0.67 18.02 -37.27
C ASP A 148 0.07 17.19 -38.42
N GLU A 149 -1.25 17.22 -38.52
CA GLU A 149 -1.99 16.59 -39.62
C GLU A 149 -2.03 17.57 -40.81
N ASN A 150 -1.04 17.51 -41.71
CA ASN A 150 -1.13 17.90 -43.13
C ASN A 150 0.24 17.82 -43.84
N GLU A 151 0.53 16.73 -44.55
CA GLU A 151 1.46 16.74 -45.69
C GLU A 151 1.06 15.60 -46.66
N GLU A 152 0.99 15.91 -47.96
CA GLU A 152 0.40 15.05 -49.00
C GLU A 152 1.49 14.23 -49.74
N ASP A 153 1.20 12.95 -50.01
CA ASP A 153 1.88 12.07 -50.99
C ASP A 153 3.44 12.14 -51.09
N GLU A 154 4.15 11.84 -49.99
CA GLU A 154 5.57 11.43 -50.11
C GLU A 154 5.71 10.02 -50.72
N ASP A 155 6.49 9.90 -51.81
CA ASP A 155 6.84 8.62 -52.45
C ASP A 155 7.49 7.64 -51.44
N PRO A 156 6.87 6.47 -51.16
CA PRO A 156 7.40 5.53 -50.18
C PRO A 156 8.78 4.99 -50.54
N VAL A 157 9.15 4.98 -51.84
CA VAL A 157 10.48 4.58 -52.30
C VAL A 157 11.54 5.63 -51.91
N ALA A 158 11.18 6.92 -51.87
CA ALA A 158 12.06 7.99 -51.41
C ALA A 158 12.29 7.89 -49.89
N ALA A 159 11.21 7.71 -49.12
CA ALA A 159 11.27 7.53 -47.66
C ALA A 159 12.11 6.29 -47.28
N GLN A 160 11.92 5.16 -47.97
CA GLN A 160 12.68 3.94 -47.74
C GLN A 160 14.18 4.12 -48.04
N ARG A 161 14.53 4.75 -49.19
CA ARG A 161 15.92 5.09 -49.53
C ARG A 161 16.56 6.06 -48.54
N LEU A 162 15.81 7.02 -47.99
CA LEU A 162 16.29 7.91 -46.93
C LEU A 162 16.64 7.13 -45.66
N LYS A 163 15.76 6.18 -45.27
CA LYS A 163 15.90 5.31 -44.11
C LYS A 163 17.12 4.38 -44.24
N GLU A 164 17.30 3.76 -45.42
CA GLU A 164 18.49 2.97 -45.75
C GLU A 164 19.77 3.81 -45.72
N ARG A 165 19.77 5.01 -46.33
CA ARG A 165 20.94 5.91 -46.34
C ARG A 165 21.28 6.49 -44.97
N LEU A 166 20.30 6.57 -44.06
CA LEU A 166 20.52 6.87 -42.64
C LEU A 166 21.06 5.64 -41.87
N HIS A 167 20.58 4.44 -42.18
CA HIS A 167 21.09 3.18 -41.64
C HIS A 167 22.56 2.94 -42.08
N GLU A 168 22.91 3.15 -43.35
CA GLU A 168 24.29 3.14 -43.83
C GLU A 168 25.17 4.14 -43.08
N LYS A 169 24.70 5.39 -42.90
CA LYS A 169 25.43 6.41 -42.13
C LYS A 169 25.61 6.02 -40.66
N PHE A 170 24.66 5.29 -40.07
CA PHE A 170 24.74 4.76 -38.71
C PHE A 170 25.76 3.63 -38.62
N VAL A 171 25.66 2.60 -39.47
CA VAL A 171 26.60 1.47 -39.57
C VAL A 171 28.03 1.96 -39.86
N LYS A 172 28.20 2.92 -40.77
CA LYS A 172 29.51 3.51 -41.14
C LYS A 172 30.11 4.37 -40.03
N LYS A 173 29.32 4.76 -39.02
CA LYS A 173 29.75 5.43 -37.78
C LYS A 173 30.06 4.43 -36.64
N LEU A 174 29.71 3.16 -36.84
CA LEU A 174 29.92 2.01 -35.93
C LEU A 174 30.89 0.98 -36.56
N GLY A 175 32.06 1.47 -36.99
CA GLY A 175 33.14 0.59 -37.47
C GLY A 175 33.66 -0.32 -36.34
N ARG A 176 33.78 -1.65 -36.49
CA ARG A 176 33.55 -2.49 -37.69
C ARG A 176 32.75 -3.75 -37.32
N PRO A 177 31.69 -4.11 -38.08
CA PRO A 177 31.01 -5.40 -37.94
C PRO A 177 31.68 -6.47 -38.82
N ASP A 178 32.98 -6.74 -38.64
CA ASP A 178 33.68 -7.74 -39.48
C ASP A 178 34.92 -8.37 -38.81
N SER A 179 34.70 -9.07 -37.69
CA SER A 179 35.72 -9.89 -37.00
C SER A 179 35.34 -11.38 -36.88
N PHE A 180 34.13 -11.75 -37.30
CA PHE A 180 33.64 -13.14 -37.29
C PHE A 180 33.75 -13.84 -38.65
N ALA A 181 33.89 -13.10 -39.76
CA ALA A 181 34.05 -13.68 -41.10
C ALA A 181 35.44 -14.31 -41.32
N GLU A 182 36.51 -13.74 -40.75
CA GLU A 182 37.87 -14.27 -40.91
C GLU A 182 38.09 -15.60 -40.15
N LEU A 183 37.49 -15.79 -38.96
CA LEU A 183 37.61 -17.07 -38.24
C LEU A 183 37.03 -18.24 -39.04
N ARG A 184 35.92 -18.02 -39.77
CA ARG A 184 35.22 -19.10 -40.48
C ARG A 184 35.87 -19.51 -41.80
N ARG A 185 36.86 -18.76 -42.29
CA ARG A 185 37.65 -19.10 -43.50
C ARG A 185 38.95 -19.87 -43.23
N ARG A 186 39.35 -20.07 -41.96
CA ARG A 186 40.54 -20.88 -41.61
C ARG A 186 40.29 -22.39 -41.44
N ASN A 187 39.03 -22.82 -41.32
CA ASN A 187 38.70 -24.20 -40.94
C ASN A 187 37.99 -25.01 -42.05
N LYS A 188 38.38 -24.86 -43.34
CA LYS A 188 37.91 -25.81 -44.38
C LYS A 188 38.84 -26.02 -45.59
N THR A 189 39.88 -26.80 -45.35
CA THR A 189 40.57 -27.68 -46.32
C THR A 189 40.73 -29.03 -45.60
N LEU A 190 39.93 -30.04 -45.93
CA LEU A 190 40.33 -31.15 -46.83
C LEU A 190 41.61 -31.83 -46.31
N ALA A 191 41.48 -32.89 -45.51
CA ALA A 191 41.50 -34.32 -45.92
C ALA A 191 42.95 -34.88 -45.86
N GLU A 192 43.24 -36.13 -45.48
CA GLU A 192 42.47 -37.40 -45.45
C GLU A 192 42.99 -38.37 -44.34
N ASP A 193 42.44 -39.58 -44.27
CA ASP A 193 42.89 -40.85 -43.61
C ASP A 193 43.06 -41.04 -42.07
N ASP A 194 42.31 -42.04 -41.57
CA ASP A 194 42.63 -43.21 -40.72
C ASP A 194 43.41 -43.16 -39.37
N GLY A 195 42.97 -44.01 -38.42
CA GLY A 195 43.70 -44.41 -37.20
C GLY A 195 42.81 -44.88 -36.03
N GLU A 196 42.93 -46.14 -35.62
CA GLU A 196 42.10 -46.82 -34.60
C GLU A 196 42.59 -46.68 -33.13
N ALA A 197 41.77 -47.21 -32.21
CA ALA A 197 42.10 -47.82 -30.90
C ALA A 197 42.22 -46.98 -29.59
N GLU A 198 41.33 -47.36 -28.64
CA GLU A 198 41.49 -47.67 -27.19
C GLU A 198 42.40 -46.84 -26.23
N GLY A 199 42.02 -46.79 -24.93
CA GLY A 199 42.95 -46.50 -23.82
C GLY A 199 42.42 -45.70 -22.60
N ASP A 200 41.92 -46.41 -21.59
CA ASP A 200 41.89 -46.21 -20.12
C ASP A 200 42.15 -44.85 -19.41
N GLU A 201 41.27 -44.59 -18.42
CA GLU A 201 41.45 -44.24 -16.97
C GLU A 201 42.47 -43.19 -16.41
N ASP A 202 42.17 -42.78 -15.16
CA ASP A 202 42.98 -42.13 -14.11
C ASP A 202 43.53 -40.67 -14.19
N ASP A 203 42.75 -39.77 -13.57
CA ASP A 203 43.03 -39.01 -12.31
C ASP A 203 44.18 -37.98 -12.10
N ALA A 204 43.90 -37.04 -11.17
CA ALA A 204 44.80 -36.21 -10.31
C ALA A 204 45.70 -35.03 -10.83
N GLU A 205 45.31 -33.82 -10.37
CA GLU A 205 46.13 -32.69 -9.82
C GLU A 205 47.17 -31.87 -10.66
N GLU A 206 47.75 -30.84 -10.01
CA GLU A 206 48.30 -29.60 -10.59
C GLU A 206 49.66 -29.69 -11.33
N GLY A 207 49.85 -28.83 -12.34
CA GLY A 207 51.14 -28.63 -13.01
C GLY A 207 51.40 -27.20 -13.50
N ALA A 208 52.05 -26.35 -12.69
CA ALA A 208 52.41 -24.98 -13.08
C ALA A 208 53.74 -24.89 -13.89
N PRO A 209 53.79 -24.18 -15.04
CA PRO A 209 54.97 -24.12 -15.89
C PRO A 209 56.07 -23.16 -15.37
N LYS A 210 57.34 -23.57 -15.55
CA LYS A 210 58.56 -22.82 -15.17
C LYS A 210 59.12 -21.93 -16.31
N PRO A 211 60.01 -20.95 -16.02
CA PRO A 211 60.16 -19.75 -16.84
C PRO A 211 61.28 -19.77 -17.90
N MET A 212 61.11 -18.98 -18.96
CA MET A 212 62.19 -18.57 -19.87
C MET A 212 62.92 -17.29 -19.41
N LYS A 213 64.19 -17.15 -19.81
CA LYS A 213 65.12 -16.11 -19.29
C LYS A 213 65.09 -14.79 -20.09
N GLY A 214 64.79 -13.71 -19.38
CA GLY A 214 65.68 -12.53 -19.33
C GLY A 214 65.84 -11.63 -20.55
N LYS A 215 65.00 -10.58 -20.64
CA LYS A 215 65.44 -9.21 -21.00
C LYS A 215 64.97 -8.24 -19.92
N LYS A 216 65.73 -7.16 -19.67
CA LYS A 216 65.54 -6.27 -18.51
C LYS A 216 64.16 -5.60 -18.53
N ALA A 217 63.28 -6.00 -17.62
CA ALA A 217 61.98 -5.37 -17.43
C ALA A 217 62.12 -4.06 -16.63
N VAL A 218 61.55 -2.97 -17.16
CA VAL A 218 61.19 -1.81 -16.33
C VAL A 218 60.01 -2.22 -15.46
N ALA A 219 60.08 -1.94 -14.16
CA ALA A 219 59.10 -2.42 -13.19
C ALA A 219 57.74 -1.71 -13.31
N VAL A 220 56.88 -2.21 -14.21
CA VAL A 220 55.46 -1.87 -14.22
C VAL A 220 54.81 -2.44 -12.96
N LYS A 221 54.57 -1.58 -11.97
CA LYS A 221 53.81 -1.95 -10.76
C LYS A 221 52.42 -2.44 -11.19
N LYS A 222 52.01 -3.65 -10.77
CA LYS A 222 50.59 -4.01 -10.75
C LYS A 222 49.85 -2.94 -9.96
N ALA A 223 48.87 -2.28 -10.58
CA ALA A 223 48.02 -1.32 -9.89
C ALA A 223 47.10 -2.09 -8.94
N GLY A 224 47.41 -2.06 -7.64
CA GLY A 224 46.46 -2.50 -6.62
C GLY A 224 45.23 -1.61 -6.68
N SER A 225 44.02 -2.21 -6.70
CA SER A 225 42.77 -1.46 -6.81
C SER A 225 42.69 -0.33 -5.78
N LYS A 226 42.37 0.88 -6.25
CA LYS A 226 42.39 2.16 -5.48
C LYS A 226 41.38 2.22 -4.32
N LEU A 227 40.53 1.21 -4.17
CA LEU A 227 39.45 1.15 -3.19
C LEU A 227 39.95 1.32 -1.75
N THR A 228 39.30 2.20 -1.00
CA THR A 228 39.55 2.32 0.44
C THR A 228 39.09 1.05 1.17
N PRO A 229 39.62 0.73 2.36
CA PRO A 229 39.21 -0.46 3.11
C PRO A 229 37.70 -0.52 3.42
N MET A 230 37.05 0.64 3.58
CA MET A 230 35.59 0.75 3.77
C MET A 230 34.82 0.44 2.47
N GLU A 231 35.31 0.87 1.30
CA GLU A 231 34.69 0.55 0.01
C GLU A 231 34.86 -0.93 -0.35
N LYS A 232 35.97 -1.57 0.09
CA LYS A 232 36.12 -3.03 0.02
C LYS A 232 35.09 -3.75 0.88
N GLN A 233 35.00 -3.40 2.17
CA GLN A 233 33.99 -3.92 3.09
C GLN A 233 32.55 -3.73 2.59
N TYR A 234 32.25 -2.62 1.89
CA TYR A 234 30.97 -2.41 1.21
C TYR A 234 30.77 -3.36 0.03
N LEU A 235 31.74 -3.47 -0.88
CA LEU A 235 31.66 -4.36 -2.04
C LEU A 235 31.56 -5.84 -1.65
N ASP A 236 32.27 -6.28 -0.60
CA ASP A 236 32.24 -7.67 -0.14
C ASP A 236 30.90 -8.07 0.48
N ILE A 237 30.13 -7.09 0.99
CA ILE A 237 28.71 -7.28 1.38
C ILE A 237 27.81 -7.17 0.14
N LYS A 238 27.96 -6.11 -0.67
CA LYS A 238 27.11 -5.86 -1.86
C LYS A 238 27.19 -6.97 -2.90
N ARG A 239 28.33 -7.67 -3.02
CA ARG A 239 28.51 -8.86 -3.88
C ARG A 239 27.63 -10.06 -3.47
N LYS A 240 27.24 -10.14 -2.20
CA LYS A 240 26.33 -11.19 -1.68
C LYS A 240 24.86 -10.80 -1.81
N HIS A 241 24.56 -9.50 -1.92
CA HIS A 241 23.21 -8.94 -1.96
C HIS A 241 23.12 -7.86 -3.06
N LEU A 242 23.36 -8.27 -4.31
CA LEU A 242 23.44 -7.35 -5.46
C LEU A 242 22.11 -6.63 -5.74
N ASP A 243 21.01 -7.31 -5.46
CA ASP A 243 19.60 -6.89 -5.53
C ASP A 243 19.19 -5.86 -4.46
N THR A 244 19.99 -5.72 -3.40
CA THR A 244 19.64 -5.06 -2.14
C THR A 244 20.35 -3.72 -2.01
N ILE A 245 19.62 -2.65 -1.67
CA ILE A 245 20.20 -1.33 -1.36
C ILE A 245 20.95 -1.41 -0.02
N ILE A 246 22.27 -1.26 -0.04
CA ILE A 246 23.10 -1.39 1.18
C ILE A 246 23.28 -0.03 1.87
N VAL A 247 22.72 0.08 3.08
CA VAL A 247 22.72 1.27 3.94
C VAL A 247 23.69 1.06 5.10
N MET A 248 24.92 1.59 4.99
CA MET A 248 26.02 1.29 5.91
C MET A 248 26.28 2.41 6.93
N GLU A 249 26.48 2.05 8.19
CA GLU A 249 26.79 2.95 9.29
C GLU A 249 28.25 3.46 9.23
N VAL A 250 28.43 4.78 9.19
CA VAL A 250 29.75 5.45 9.12
C VAL A 250 29.80 6.53 10.20
N GLY A 251 29.89 6.10 11.45
CA GLY A 251 29.75 6.98 12.62
C GLY A 251 28.34 7.56 12.71
N TYR A 252 28.21 8.88 12.91
CA TYR A 252 26.94 9.58 13.13
C TYR A 252 25.94 9.57 11.95
N LYS A 253 26.26 8.92 10.83
CA LYS A 253 25.43 8.88 9.62
C LYS A 253 25.51 7.54 8.89
N PHE A 254 24.41 7.19 8.23
CA PHE A 254 24.41 6.13 7.22
C PHE A 254 24.90 6.67 5.87
N LYS A 255 25.58 5.81 5.11
CA LYS A 255 26.10 6.09 3.78
C LYS A 255 25.76 4.95 2.82
N ILE A 256 25.47 5.32 1.58
CA ILE A 256 25.15 4.46 0.43
C ILE A 256 26.12 4.86 -0.70
N TRP A 257 26.53 3.91 -1.54
CA TRP A 257 27.48 4.16 -2.65
C TRP A 257 26.96 3.63 -3.99
N GLY A 258 27.60 4.04 -5.09
CA GLY A 258 27.38 3.50 -6.43
C GLY A 258 25.96 3.75 -6.95
N GLU A 259 25.44 2.79 -7.70
CA GLU A 259 24.06 2.82 -8.22
C GLU A 259 23.01 2.95 -7.11
N ASP A 260 23.21 2.26 -5.97
CA ASP A 260 22.29 2.30 -4.82
C ASP A 260 22.12 3.75 -4.31
N ALA A 261 23.18 4.57 -4.40
CA ALA A 261 23.14 5.99 -4.04
C ALA A 261 22.38 6.85 -5.06
N ARG A 262 22.37 6.49 -6.35
CA ARG A 262 21.58 7.16 -7.39
C ARG A 262 20.09 6.93 -7.18
N ILE A 263 19.71 5.68 -6.94
CA ILE A 263 18.34 5.27 -6.61
C ILE A 263 17.89 5.95 -5.31
N SER A 264 18.69 5.83 -4.24
CA SER A 264 18.35 6.42 -2.93
C SER A 264 18.24 7.95 -2.97
N ALA A 265 19.05 8.63 -3.79
CA ALA A 265 18.94 10.07 -3.98
C ALA A 265 17.60 10.48 -4.60
N LYS A 266 17.15 9.76 -5.63
CA LYS A 266 15.86 9.96 -6.29
C LYS A 266 14.70 9.69 -5.33
N GLU A 267 14.61 8.51 -4.74
CA GLU A 267 13.43 8.12 -3.93
C GLU A 267 13.36 8.84 -2.57
N LEU A 268 14.50 9.27 -2.00
CA LEU A 268 14.53 9.96 -0.70
C LEU A 268 14.56 11.49 -0.82
N GLY A 269 14.90 12.05 -1.98
CA GLY A 269 15.11 13.49 -2.14
C GLY A 269 16.39 13.99 -1.46
N ILE A 270 17.48 13.22 -1.53
CA ILE A 270 18.77 13.54 -0.92
C ILE A 270 19.87 13.71 -1.97
N VAL A 271 20.91 14.49 -1.67
CA VAL A 271 21.99 14.79 -2.63
C VAL A 271 22.84 13.54 -2.92
N CYS A 272 22.92 13.13 -4.19
CA CYS A 272 23.95 12.21 -4.66
C CYS A 272 25.24 12.98 -4.99
N ILE A 273 26.32 12.66 -4.29
CA ILE A 273 27.66 13.14 -4.61
C ILE A 273 28.18 12.34 -5.82
N PRO A 274 28.60 12.98 -6.94
CA PRO A 274 29.05 12.28 -8.14
C PRO A 274 30.29 11.38 -7.94
N GLY A 275 30.36 10.32 -8.75
CA GLY A 275 31.46 9.35 -8.78
C GLY A 275 31.07 8.14 -9.65
N LYS A 276 31.78 7.00 -9.49
CA LYS A 276 31.40 5.73 -10.12
C LYS A 276 30.02 5.24 -9.65
N PHE A 277 29.16 4.80 -10.56
CA PHE A 277 27.92 4.09 -10.24
C PHE A 277 28.11 2.57 -10.32
N ARG A 278 28.90 2.11 -11.29
CA ARG A 278 29.18 0.69 -11.52
C ARG A 278 30.10 0.08 -10.47
N TYR A 279 29.75 -1.13 -10.01
CA TYR A 279 30.54 -1.93 -9.06
C TYR A 279 31.64 -2.77 -9.75
N ASP A 280 31.54 -2.96 -11.07
CA ASP A 280 32.61 -3.42 -11.95
C ASP A 280 33.61 -2.29 -12.26
N GLU A 281 34.92 -2.61 -12.36
CA GLU A 281 35.97 -1.63 -12.73
C GLU A 281 35.94 -1.31 -14.25
N HIS A 282 34.80 -0.83 -14.75
CA HIS A 282 34.56 -0.61 -16.17
C HIS A 282 35.32 0.61 -16.73
N PRO A 283 35.94 0.51 -17.92
CA PRO A 283 36.73 1.61 -18.50
C PRO A 283 35.98 2.94 -18.67
N SER A 284 34.66 2.92 -18.87
CA SER A 284 33.86 4.15 -19.03
C SER A 284 33.87 5.05 -17.79
N GLU A 285 34.00 4.48 -16.60
CA GLU A 285 33.97 5.19 -15.32
C GLU A 285 35.38 5.35 -14.69
N ALA A 286 36.43 4.96 -15.42
CA ALA A 286 37.83 5.07 -14.99
C ALA A 286 38.28 6.52 -14.68
N HIS A 287 37.52 7.53 -15.12
CA HIS A 287 37.76 8.95 -14.84
C HIS A 287 37.30 9.40 -13.43
N TYR A 288 36.59 8.55 -12.67
CA TYR A 288 36.24 8.80 -11.27
C TYR A 288 37.10 7.95 -10.33
N ASP A 289 37.76 8.59 -9.35
CA ASP A 289 38.58 7.88 -8.35
C ASP A 289 37.79 7.27 -7.18
N ARG A 290 36.50 7.58 -7.06
CA ARG A 290 35.62 7.12 -5.96
C ARG A 290 34.23 6.77 -6.50
N PHE A 291 33.48 5.95 -5.77
CA PHE A 291 32.06 5.76 -6.03
C PHE A 291 31.25 7.03 -5.77
N ALA A 292 30.15 7.19 -6.52
CA ALA A 292 29.07 8.09 -6.18
C ALA A 292 28.52 7.75 -4.80
N SER A 293 27.95 8.71 -4.06
CA SER A 293 27.39 8.39 -2.74
C SER A 293 26.37 9.37 -2.19
N ALA A 294 25.45 8.85 -1.38
CA ALA A 294 24.45 9.59 -0.62
C ALA A 294 24.57 9.26 0.87
N SER A 295 24.10 10.14 1.77
CA SER A 295 24.17 9.90 3.22
C SER A 295 23.14 10.70 4.02
N PHE A 296 22.63 10.14 5.11
CA PHE A 296 21.69 10.78 6.05
C PHE A 296 22.03 10.45 7.52
N PRO A 297 21.62 11.27 8.51
CA PRO A 297 21.94 11.04 9.93
C PRO A 297 21.36 9.73 10.48
N VAL A 298 22.02 9.12 11.48
CA VAL A 298 21.58 7.85 12.08
C VAL A 298 20.12 7.87 12.56
N HIS A 299 19.69 8.96 13.22
CA HIS A 299 18.31 9.11 13.72
C HIS A 299 17.23 9.20 12.62
N ARG A 300 17.61 9.30 11.33
CA ARG A 300 16.67 9.30 10.19
C ARG A 300 16.51 7.92 9.54
N LEU A 301 17.17 6.87 10.06
CA LEU A 301 17.20 5.53 9.46
C LEU A 301 15.80 5.02 9.10
N GLN A 302 14.90 4.89 10.07
CA GLN A 302 13.58 4.27 9.82
C GLN A 302 12.75 5.05 8.79
N VAL A 303 12.80 6.38 8.81
CA VAL A 303 12.10 7.24 7.83
C VAL A 303 12.60 7.02 6.40
N HIS A 304 13.90 6.75 6.23
CA HIS A 304 14.49 6.50 4.91
C HIS A 304 14.36 5.03 4.48
N VAL A 305 14.48 4.07 5.40
CA VAL A 305 14.23 2.64 5.12
C VAL A 305 12.77 2.44 4.69
N LYS A 306 11.79 2.95 5.46
CA LYS A 306 10.37 2.84 5.12
C LYS A 306 10.07 3.39 3.71
N ARG A 307 10.61 4.55 3.35
CA ARG A 307 10.43 5.14 2.00
C ARG A 307 11.06 4.30 0.88
N LEU A 308 12.23 3.70 1.09
CA LEU A 308 12.85 2.81 0.10
C LEU A 308 12.05 1.50 -0.06
N VAL A 309 11.56 0.93 1.05
CA VAL A 309 10.72 -0.28 1.06
C VAL A 309 9.35 -0.03 0.40
N GLN A 310 8.73 1.12 0.65
CA GLN A 310 7.51 1.56 -0.03
C GLN A 310 7.73 1.79 -1.55
N ALA A 311 8.94 2.17 -1.96
CA ALA A 311 9.37 2.18 -3.36
C ALA A 311 9.76 0.79 -3.92
N ASN A 312 9.38 -0.29 -3.22
CA ASN A 312 9.63 -1.71 -3.54
C ASN A 312 11.12 -2.13 -3.59
N HIS A 313 12.03 -1.36 -3.01
CA HIS A 313 13.42 -1.77 -2.86
C HIS A 313 13.62 -2.69 -1.65
N LYS A 314 14.45 -3.73 -1.84
CA LYS A 314 15.03 -4.52 -0.74
C LYS A 314 16.17 -3.72 -0.14
N VAL A 315 16.21 -3.57 1.19
CA VAL A 315 17.13 -2.65 1.90
C VAL A 315 17.87 -3.41 3.00
N GLY A 316 19.19 -3.42 2.92
CA GLY A 316 20.06 -4.05 3.91
C GLY A 316 20.74 -3.00 4.79
N VAL A 317 20.45 -3.01 6.09
CA VAL A 317 21.09 -2.12 7.07
C VAL A 317 22.33 -2.80 7.65
N VAL A 318 23.48 -2.15 7.46
CA VAL A 318 24.79 -2.66 7.86
C VAL A 318 25.34 -1.78 8.98
N ARG A 319 25.37 -2.31 10.21
CA ARG A 319 25.85 -1.61 11.41
C ARG A 319 27.31 -1.94 11.74
N GLN A 320 27.91 -1.12 12.59
CA GLN A 320 29.20 -1.41 13.23
C GLN A 320 29.02 -2.43 14.35
N VAL A 321 29.89 -3.43 14.42
CA VAL A 321 29.83 -4.52 15.43
C VAL A 321 30.82 -4.28 16.58
N GLU A 322 31.92 -3.61 16.29
CA GLU A 322 32.89 -3.09 17.26
C GLU A 322 32.56 -1.62 17.59
N THR A 323 32.53 -1.22 18.87
CA THR A 323 32.65 0.20 19.23
C THR A 323 34.13 0.58 19.48
N ALA A 324 34.38 1.85 19.80
CA ALA A 324 35.74 2.39 19.90
C ALA A 324 36.53 1.92 21.13
N ALA A 325 35.88 1.58 22.25
CA ALA A 325 36.58 1.23 23.49
C ALA A 325 37.09 -0.23 23.47
N LEU A 326 36.24 -1.23 23.29
CA LEU A 326 36.66 -2.63 23.05
C LEU A 326 37.71 -2.74 21.93
N LYS A 327 37.54 -1.98 20.84
CA LYS A 327 38.49 -1.98 19.72
C LYS A 327 39.86 -1.40 20.08
N ALA A 328 39.95 -0.43 20.98
CA ALA A 328 41.24 0.15 21.39
C ALA A 328 42.12 -0.88 22.13
N VAL A 329 41.51 -1.90 22.74
CA VAL A 329 42.16 -2.96 23.50
C VAL A 329 42.45 -4.20 22.63
N GLY A 330 41.48 -4.60 21.79
CA GLY A 330 41.57 -5.83 20.98
C GLY A 330 42.62 -5.83 19.85
N ASP A 331 42.94 -7.02 19.35
CA ASP A 331 43.99 -7.24 18.33
C ASP A 331 43.76 -6.45 17.03
N ASN A 332 42.49 -6.22 16.68
CA ASN A 332 42.06 -5.55 15.45
C ASN A 332 42.16 -4.00 15.48
N LYS A 333 42.79 -3.42 16.52
CA LYS A 333 42.83 -1.97 16.78
C LYS A 333 43.27 -1.07 15.61
N ASN A 334 44.16 -1.56 14.74
CA ASN A 334 44.70 -0.79 13.61
C ASN A 334 43.87 -0.90 12.31
N ALA A 335 42.82 -1.74 12.28
CA ALA A 335 42.00 -1.98 11.10
C ALA A 335 40.74 -1.08 11.04
N PRO A 336 39.97 -1.07 9.93
CA PRO A 336 38.62 -0.49 9.92
C PRO A 336 37.71 -1.18 10.93
N PHE A 337 36.69 -0.49 11.45
CA PHE A 337 35.64 -1.13 12.25
C PHE A 337 34.98 -2.28 11.48
N THR A 338 34.82 -3.44 12.11
CA THR A 338 34.04 -4.53 11.49
C THR A 338 32.55 -4.17 11.45
N ARG A 339 31.91 -4.62 10.37
CA ARG A 339 30.52 -4.36 10.05
C ARG A 339 29.87 -5.63 9.54
N LYS A 340 28.59 -5.79 9.83
CA LYS A 340 27.75 -6.89 9.33
C LYS A 340 26.40 -6.33 8.93
N LEU A 341 25.74 -7.00 7.97
CA LEU A 341 24.30 -6.85 7.77
C LEU A 341 23.62 -7.28 9.08
N THR A 342 22.81 -6.40 9.68
CA THR A 342 22.07 -6.71 10.92
C THR A 342 20.58 -6.85 10.68
N ASN A 343 20.05 -6.12 9.68
CA ASN A 343 18.64 -6.12 9.33
C ASN A 343 18.53 -6.11 7.81
N LEU A 344 17.70 -6.98 7.26
CA LEU A 344 17.23 -6.95 5.87
C LEU A 344 15.75 -6.55 5.89
N TYR A 345 15.30 -5.82 4.86
CA TYR A 345 13.91 -5.37 4.75
C TYR A 345 13.42 -5.42 3.32
N THR A 346 12.23 -5.96 3.12
CA THR A 346 11.38 -5.87 1.93
C THR A 346 9.97 -5.48 2.36
N LYS A 347 9.03 -5.40 1.40
CA LYS A 347 7.66 -4.95 1.66
C LYS A 347 6.84 -5.96 2.47
N GLY A 348 7.06 -7.25 2.25
CA GLY A 348 6.45 -8.32 3.06
C GLY A 348 7.11 -8.52 4.44
N THR A 349 8.33 -8.01 4.64
CA THR A 349 9.13 -8.27 5.86
C THR A 349 9.36 -7.04 6.75
N TYR A 350 8.85 -5.87 6.38
CA TYR A 350 9.00 -4.64 7.19
C TYR A 350 8.04 -4.60 8.38
N VAL A 351 8.41 -5.29 9.46
CA VAL A 351 7.70 -5.28 10.75
C VAL A 351 8.02 -4.02 11.59
N ASP A 352 8.81 -3.09 11.05
CA ASP A 352 9.45 -2.00 11.81
C ASP A 352 8.65 -0.67 11.82
N ASP A 353 7.33 -0.73 11.60
CA ASP A 353 6.42 0.42 11.71
C ASP A 353 6.42 1.02 13.12
N VAL A 354 7.03 2.20 13.30
CA VAL A 354 6.88 3.06 14.49
C VAL A 354 5.71 4.03 14.27
N GLU A 355 4.57 3.52 13.78
CA GLU A 355 3.35 4.31 13.54
C GLU A 355 2.51 4.42 14.82
N GLY A 356 3.05 5.11 15.82
CA GLY A 356 2.36 5.29 17.10
C GLY A 356 3.02 6.31 18.01
N LEU A 357 2.61 7.59 17.85
CA LEU A 357 2.49 8.58 18.94
C LEU A 357 1.88 9.91 18.43
N ASP A 358 2.40 10.46 17.32
CA ASP A 358 2.08 11.83 16.85
C ASP A 358 1.24 11.93 15.56
N ALA A 359 0.87 10.81 14.93
CA ALA A 359 0.09 10.85 13.68
C ALA A 359 -1.39 11.23 13.94
N PRO A 360 -1.93 12.32 13.34
CA PRO A 360 -3.32 12.73 13.58
C PRO A 360 -4.31 11.77 12.91
N ALA A 361 -5.35 11.39 13.66
CA ALA A 361 -6.31 10.32 13.34
C ALA A 361 -7.26 10.60 12.13
N GLY A 362 -6.96 11.57 11.28
CA GLY A 362 -7.73 11.92 10.07
C GLY A 362 -6.91 11.90 8.78
N ALA A 363 -5.65 11.44 8.81
CA ALA A 363 -4.74 11.45 7.65
C ALA A 363 -4.62 10.10 6.91
N SER A 364 -5.43 9.08 7.26
CA SER A 364 -5.21 7.68 6.82
C SER A 364 -6.28 7.09 5.89
N ASP A 365 -7.03 7.90 5.15
CA ASP A 365 -8.08 7.40 4.22
C ASP A 365 -7.53 6.57 3.04
N THR A 366 -6.23 6.66 2.76
CA THR A 366 -5.52 5.85 1.74
C THR A 366 -4.33 5.06 2.31
N ALA A 367 -4.03 5.16 3.60
CA ALA A 367 -2.80 4.65 4.22
C ALA A 367 -3.03 3.45 5.15
N ALA A 368 -3.96 2.55 4.79
CA ALA A 368 -4.20 1.34 5.56
C ALA A 368 -3.16 0.25 5.23
N GLN A 369 -2.16 0.11 6.13
CA GLN A 369 -1.25 -1.04 6.28
C GLN A 369 -0.06 -1.12 5.31
N SER A 370 1.13 -0.69 5.79
CA SER A 370 2.45 -0.91 5.17
C SER A 370 2.92 -2.37 5.08
N THR A 371 2.05 -3.35 5.36
CA THR A 371 2.41 -4.73 5.72
C THR A 371 1.38 -5.73 5.19
N GLY A 372 1.30 -5.90 3.88
CA GLY A 372 0.49 -6.94 3.23
C GLY A 372 1.12 -8.33 3.36
N TYR A 373 0.45 -9.36 2.81
CA TYR A 373 0.97 -10.74 2.83
C TYR A 373 2.20 -10.90 1.93
N LEU A 374 3.15 -11.72 2.37
CA LEU A 374 4.17 -12.37 1.56
C LEU A 374 3.60 -13.71 1.08
N LEU A 375 3.47 -13.92 -0.22
CA LEU A 375 2.86 -15.11 -0.81
C LEU A 375 3.90 -15.97 -1.52
N CYS A 376 4.14 -17.17 -1.01
CA CYS A 376 4.88 -18.20 -1.70
C CYS A 376 3.94 -18.99 -2.63
N LEU A 377 4.41 -19.26 -3.85
CA LEU A 377 3.65 -19.92 -4.91
C LEU A 377 4.53 -20.96 -5.62
N THR A 378 4.01 -22.17 -5.83
CA THR A 378 4.64 -23.16 -6.70
C THR A 378 3.61 -23.86 -7.59
N GLU A 379 4.00 -24.12 -8.83
CA GLU A 379 3.15 -24.69 -9.87
C GLU A 379 3.73 -26.03 -10.36
N THR A 380 2.85 -26.91 -10.83
CA THR A 380 3.19 -28.07 -11.67
C THR A 380 2.08 -28.30 -12.70
N ASN A 381 2.40 -28.49 -13.98
CA ASN A 381 1.39 -28.83 -14.98
C ASN A 381 0.73 -30.19 -14.64
N ALA A 382 -0.60 -30.21 -14.54
CA ALA A 382 -1.38 -31.35 -14.07
C ALA A 382 -1.83 -32.27 -15.22
N LYS A 383 -2.18 -31.68 -16.38
CA LYS A 383 -2.37 -32.27 -17.72
C LYS A 383 -2.76 -31.18 -18.73
N GLY A 384 -2.72 -31.52 -20.01
CA GLY A 384 -3.30 -30.71 -21.10
C GLY A 384 -2.36 -29.62 -21.64
N TRP A 385 -2.67 -29.17 -22.86
CA TRP A 385 -1.88 -28.21 -23.64
C TRP A 385 -2.83 -27.17 -24.27
N GLY A 386 -2.40 -25.91 -24.39
CA GLY A 386 -3.24 -24.86 -24.97
C GLY A 386 -4.42 -24.50 -24.06
N THR A 387 -5.63 -24.43 -24.62
CA THR A 387 -6.88 -24.12 -23.88
C THR A 387 -7.21 -25.13 -22.78
N ASP A 388 -6.70 -26.35 -22.91
CA ASP A 388 -6.97 -27.45 -21.97
C ASP A 388 -5.85 -27.56 -20.90
N GLU A 389 -4.92 -26.60 -20.84
CA GLU A 389 -3.83 -26.59 -19.85
C GLU A 389 -4.37 -26.42 -18.43
N LYS A 390 -4.28 -27.51 -17.65
CA LYS A 390 -4.54 -27.54 -16.22
C LYS A 390 -3.24 -27.58 -15.43
N VAL A 391 -3.22 -26.88 -14.29
CA VAL A 391 -2.04 -26.82 -13.42
C VAL A 391 -2.42 -26.99 -11.95
N GLN A 392 -1.61 -27.74 -11.21
CA GLN A 392 -1.74 -27.86 -9.76
C GLN A 392 -0.91 -26.76 -9.10
N VAL A 393 -1.51 -26.06 -8.14
CA VAL A 393 -0.98 -24.84 -7.54
C VAL A 393 -1.02 -24.95 -6.01
N GLY A 394 0.17 -25.01 -5.40
CA GLY A 394 0.30 -24.85 -3.96
C GLY A 394 0.67 -23.42 -3.61
N LEU A 395 0.06 -22.88 -2.54
CA LEU A 395 0.42 -21.58 -1.99
C LEU A 395 0.57 -21.59 -0.47
N VAL A 396 1.42 -20.70 0.03
CA VAL A 396 1.55 -20.34 1.45
C VAL A 396 1.70 -18.83 1.55
N ALA A 397 0.70 -18.14 2.09
CA ALA A 397 0.73 -16.72 2.39
C ALA A 397 1.01 -16.50 3.88
N VAL A 398 1.92 -15.58 4.20
CA VAL A 398 2.28 -15.23 5.58
C VAL A 398 2.22 -13.71 5.74
N GLN A 399 1.72 -13.23 6.86
CA GLN A 399 1.80 -11.80 7.23
C GLN A 399 2.68 -11.64 8.47
N PRO A 400 4.01 -11.39 8.32
CA PRO A 400 4.93 -11.23 9.46
C PRO A 400 4.58 -10.07 10.42
N ALA A 401 3.67 -9.17 10.05
CA ALA A 401 3.20 -8.08 10.91
C ALA A 401 2.00 -8.43 11.81
N THR A 402 1.48 -9.66 11.72
CA THR A 402 0.35 -10.17 12.53
C THR A 402 0.57 -11.59 13.02
N GLY A 403 1.28 -12.41 12.25
CA GLY A 403 1.40 -13.85 12.50
C GLY A 403 0.21 -14.65 11.94
N ASP A 404 -0.44 -14.16 10.88
CA ASP A 404 -1.42 -14.93 10.10
C ASP A 404 -0.72 -15.77 9.01
N ILE A 405 -1.11 -17.05 8.91
CA ILE A 405 -0.58 -18.03 7.94
C ILE A 405 -1.76 -18.65 7.19
N ILE A 406 -1.81 -18.48 5.88
CA ILE A 406 -2.86 -19.04 5.00
C ILE A 406 -2.19 -19.99 4.00
N TYR A 407 -2.75 -21.18 3.80
CA TYR A 407 -2.25 -22.14 2.81
C TYR A 407 -3.38 -22.67 1.93
N ASP A 408 -3.07 -23.15 0.73
CA ASP A 408 -4.04 -23.81 -0.15
C ASP A 408 -3.34 -24.68 -1.19
N ASP A 409 -4.07 -25.68 -1.72
CA ASP A 409 -3.63 -26.51 -2.85
C ASP A 409 -4.84 -26.84 -3.74
N PHE A 410 -4.74 -26.56 -5.03
CA PHE A 410 -5.87 -26.65 -5.98
C PHE A 410 -5.42 -26.84 -7.43
N GLU A 411 -6.31 -27.40 -8.25
CA GLU A 411 -6.17 -27.47 -9.71
C GLU A 411 -6.80 -26.22 -10.32
N ASP A 412 -6.09 -25.52 -11.21
CA ASP A 412 -6.57 -24.32 -11.93
C ASP A 412 -6.55 -24.54 -13.45
N GLY A 413 -7.52 -23.95 -14.15
CA GLY A 413 -7.68 -24.02 -15.60
C GLY A 413 -6.94 -22.92 -16.35
N PHE A 414 -7.02 -22.93 -17.68
CA PHE A 414 -6.26 -22.04 -18.58
C PHE A 414 -6.36 -20.53 -18.24
N MET A 415 -7.50 -20.05 -17.75
CA MET A 415 -7.70 -18.63 -17.41
C MET A 415 -7.05 -18.20 -16.09
N ARG A 416 -6.71 -19.12 -15.18
CA ARG A 416 -6.16 -18.87 -13.84
C ARG A 416 -7.11 -18.12 -12.89
N SER A 417 -8.41 -18.40 -13.00
CA SER A 417 -9.50 -17.77 -12.25
C SER A 417 -9.50 -18.13 -10.75
N ASP A 418 -9.01 -19.32 -10.39
CA ASP A 418 -8.85 -19.73 -8.99
C ASP A 418 -7.62 -19.07 -8.33
N ILE A 419 -6.47 -18.95 -9.03
CA ILE A 419 -5.34 -18.14 -8.57
C ILE A 419 -5.78 -16.68 -8.38
N GLU A 420 -6.39 -16.06 -9.39
CA GLU A 420 -6.82 -14.65 -9.33
C GLU A 420 -7.72 -14.36 -8.13
N THR A 421 -8.70 -15.23 -7.88
CA THR A 421 -9.58 -15.17 -6.71
C THR A 421 -8.78 -15.14 -5.40
N ARG A 422 -7.79 -16.04 -5.24
CA ARG A 422 -6.93 -16.11 -4.05
C ARG A 422 -6.05 -14.86 -3.92
N LEU A 423 -5.50 -14.35 -5.02
CA LEU A 423 -4.69 -13.13 -5.05
C LEU A 423 -5.48 -11.88 -4.64
N LEU A 424 -6.75 -11.74 -5.04
CA LEU A 424 -7.61 -10.60 -4.67
C LEU A 424 -8.05 -10.63 -3.20
N HIS A 425 -8.31 -11.82 -2.64
CA HIS A 425 -8.60 -11.98 -1.21
C HIS A 425 -7.37 -11.68 -0.32
N ILE A 426 -6.23 -12.28 -0.66
CA ILE A 426 -4.96 -12.18 0.09
C ILE A 426 -4.32 -10.80 -0.09
N ALA A 427 -4.42 -10.21 -1.28
CA ALA A 427 -3.78 -8.93 -1.65
C ALA A 427 -2.28 -8.88 -1.29
N PRO A 428 -1.43 -9.77 -1.85
CA PRO A 428 -0.03 -9.86 -1.48
C PRO A 428 0.73 -8.57 -1.80
N ALA A 429 1.64 -8.19 -0.90
CA ALA A 429 2.61 -7.11 -1.10
C ALA A 429 3.92 -7.62 -1.73
N GLU A 430 4.18 -8.93 -1.63
CA GLU A 430 5.38 -9.57 -2.13
C GLU A 430 5.12 -11.03 -2.51
N PHE A 431 5.68 -11.49 -3.63
CA PHE A 431 5.59 -12.86 -4.13
C PHE A 431 6.94 -13.56 -4.00
N LEU A 432 6.93 -14.82 -3.58
CA LEU A 432 8.07 -15.74 -3.56
C LEU A 432 7.76 -16.92 -4.50
N ILE A 433 8.23 -16.84 -5.75
CA ILE A 433 7.94 -17.86 -6.76
C ILE A 433 8.97 -18.99 -6.65
N VAL A 434 8.51 -20.23 -6.49
CA VAL A 434 9.37 -21.41 -6.37
C VAL A 434 9.28 -22.25 -7.65
N GLY A 435 10.33 -22.15 -8.47
CA GLY A 435 10.42 -22.77 -9.79
C GLY A 435 9.86 -21.92 -10.93
N ASP A 436 9.65 -22.56 -12.08
CA ASP A 436 9.03 -21.95 -13.24
C ASP A 436 7.49 -21.98 -13.13
N LEU A 437 6.84 -20.95 -13.68
CA LEU A 437 5.39 -20.83 -13.81
C LEU A 437 4.96 -21.01 -15.27
N SER A 438 3.71 -21.39 -15.53
CA SER A 438 3.19 -21.34 -16.90
C SER A 438 3.10 -19.90 -17.42
N ARG A 439 2.99 -19.75 -18.74
CA ARG A 439 2.83 -18.43 -19.39
C ARG A 439 1.54 -17.70 -18.97
N ALA A 440 0.52 -18.42 -18.53
CA ALA A 440 -0.73 -17.83 -18.03
C ALA A 440 -0.54 -17.27 -16.62
N THR A 441 -0.04 -18.09 -15.69
CA THR A 441 0.24 -17.67 -14.30
C THR A 441 1.28 -16.55 -14.25
N GLU A 442 2.33 -16.64 -15.05
CA GLU A 442 3.38 -15.62 -15.16
C GLU A 442 2.81 -14.27 -15.61
N LYS A 443 1.92 -14.24 -16.61
CA LYS A 443 1.21 -13.01 -17.03
C LYS A 443 0.33 -12.44 -15.91
N LEU A 444 -0.39 -13.28 -15.18
CA LEU A 444 -1.27 -12.85 -14.08
C LEU A 444 -0.46 -12.23 -12.93
N VAL A 445 0.62 -12.88 -12.50
CA VAL A 445 1.52 -12.35 -11.46
C VAL A 445 2.22 -11.07 -11.93
N GLN A 446 2.66 -10.98 -13.19
CA GLN A 446 3.20 -9.73 -13.76
C GLN A 446 2.17 -8.60 -13.77
N HIS A 447 0.91 -8.86 -14.17
CA HIS A 447 -0.15 -7.85 -14.18
C HIS A 447 -0.41 -7.31 -12.77
N LEU A 448 -0.65 -8.20 -11.80
CA LEU A 448 -1.01 -7.83 -10.42
C LEU A 448 0.17 -7.22 -9.63
N SER A 449 1.42 -7.57 -9.95
CA SER A 449 2.60 -6.95 -9.32
C SER A 449 3.01 -5.62 -9.97
N ALA A 450 2.84 -5.47 -11.29
CA ALA A 450 3.20 -4.24 -12.00
C ALA A 450 2.14 -3.14 -11.89
N SER A 451 0.86 -3.51 -11.72
CA SER A 451 -0.26 -2.57 -11.57
C SER A 451 -0.27 -1.89 -10.20
N LYS A 452 -1.03 -0.78 -10.10
CA LYS A 452 -1.43 -0.16 -8.83
C LYS A 452 -2.82 -0.61 -8.34
N THR A 453 -3.53 -1.43 -9.11
CA THR A 453 -4.90 -1.90 -8.82
C THR A 453 -4.96 -3.00 -7.75
N ASN A 454 -3.87 -3.25 -7.02
CA ASN A 454 -3.90 -4.08 -5.81
C ASN A 454 -4.72 -3.38 -4.70
N VAL A 455 -5.22 -4.12 -3.72
CA VAL A 455 -6.18 -3.59 -2.70
C VAL A 455 -5.58 -2.53 -1.77
N PHE A 456 -4.27 -2.30 -1.87
CA PHE A 456 -3.52 -1.26 -1.14
C PHE A 456 -3.03 -0.10 -2.03
N GLY A 457 -3.44 -0.03 -3.30
CA GLY A 457 -3.04 1.02 -4.27
C GLY A 457 -1.61 0.88 -4.81
N ASP A 458 -0.97 -0.25 -4.54
CA ASP A 458 0.48 -0.36 -4.43
C ASP A 458 1.03 -1.57 -5.19
N LYS A 459 2.16 -1.38 -5.88
CA LYS A 459 2.85 -2.47 -6.60
C LYS A 459 3.33 -3.54 -5.63
N ALA A 460 3.28 -4.80 -6.03
CA ALA A 460 3.91 -5.90 -5.29
C ALA A 460 5.38 -6.08 -5.71
N ARG A 461 6.21 -6.66 -4.83
CA ARG A 461 7.55 -7.17 -5.18
C ARG A 461 7.45 -8.63 -5.64
N VAL A 462 8.39 -9.09 -6.48
CA VAL A 462 8.49 -10.50 -6.90
C VAL A 462 9.94 -10.96 -6.70
N GLU A 463 10.11 -12.03 -5.92
CA GLU A 463 11.34 -12.79 -5.72
C GLU A 463 11.20 -14.17 -6.38
N ARG A 464 12.31 -14.82 -6.77
CA ARG A 464 12.30 -16.19 -7.32
C ARG A 464 13.33 -17.08 -6.65
N VAL A 465 13.00 -18.35 -6.51
CA VAL A 465 13.83 -19.42 -5.96
C VAL A 465 13.82 -20.60 -6.94
N GLU A 466 14.99 -21.18 -7.21
CA GLU A 466 15.11 -22.36 -8.08
C GLU A 466 14.47 -23.60 -7.44
N LYS A 467 13.81 -24.43 -8.26
CA LYS A 467 13.11 -25.66 -7.82
C LYS A 467 13.87 -26.91 -8.30
N PRO A 468 14.91 -27.39 -7.56
CA PRO A 468 15.61 -28.61 -7.91
C PRO A 468 14.70 -29.83 -7.79
N LYS A 469 14.98 -30.89 -8.59
CA LYS A 469 14.11 -32.09 -8.65
C LYS A 469 13.94 -32.83 -7.31
N THR A 470 14.85 -32.63 -6.36
CA THR A 470 14.82 -33.21 -5.01
C THR A 470 14.10 -32.32 -3.97
N MET A 471 13.58 -31.16 -4.37
CA MET A 471 13.05 -30.15 -3.44
C MET A 471 11.91 -30.65 -2.56
N ALA A 472 11.05 -31.54 -3.04
CA ALA A 472 9.96 -32.13 -2.24
C ALA A 472 10.47 -32.90 -1.00
N ALA A 473 11.40 -33.83 -1.22
CA ALA A 473 12.01 -34.63 -0.14
C ALA A 473 12.88 -33.76 0.80
N LEU A 474 13.60 -32.80 0.24
CA LEU A 474 14.40 -31.84 1.02
C LEU A 474 13.50 -30.92 1.87
N ALA A 475 12.37 -30.47 1.34
CA ALA A 475 11.41 -29.62 2.04
C ALA A 475 10.79 -30.34 3.25
N TYR A 476 10.31 -31.58 3.05
CA TYR A 476 9.78 -32.40 4.15
C TYR A 476 10.82 -32.62 5.26
N SER A 477 12.07 -32.94 4.89
CA SER A 477 13.17 -33.10 5.85
C SER A 477 13.52 -31.79 6.57
N HIS A 478 13.62 -30.67 5.85
CA HIS A 478 13.92 -29.36 6.39
C HIS A 478 12.86 -28.89 7.41
N ILE A 479 11.58 -29.03 7.06
CA ILE A 479 10.45 -28.70 7.93
C ILE A 479 10.42 -29.62 9.16
N SER A 480 10.65 -30.93 8.97
CA SER A 480 10.72 -31.88 10.09
C SER A 480 11.84 -31.52 11.07
N ASN A 481 13.03 -31.15 10.57
CA ASN A 481 14.16 -30.71 11.38
C ASN A 481 13.87 -29.39 12.11
N PHE A 482 13.25 -28.41 11.42
CA PHE A 482 12.88 -27.11 11.98
C PHE A 482 12.03 -27.27 13.25
N TYR A 483 11.01 -28.13 13.25
CA TYR A 483 10.19 -28.41 14.44
C TYR A 483 10.87 -29.40 15.42
N ALA A 484 11.61 -30.40 14.95
CA ALA A 484 12.25 -31.40 15.82
C ALA A 484 13.40 -30.84 16.68
N ASP A 485 14.13 -29.83 16.20
CA ASP A 485 15.14 -29.14 17.01
C ASP A 485 14.50 -28.26 18.11
N LYS A 486 13.24 -27.82 17.95
CA LYS A 486 12.47 -27.14 19.00
C LYS A 486 12.01 -28.08 20.10
N MET A 487 11.57 -29.30 19.75
CA MET A 487 11.20 -30.33 20.74
C MET A 487 12.32 -30.65 21.75
N LYS A 488 13.59 -30.47 21.37
CA LYS A 488 14.75 -30.67 22.25
C LYS A 488 14.97 -29.52 23.26
N SER A 489 14.29 -28.39 23.08
CA SER A 489 14.54 -27.15 23.84
C SER A 489 13.52 -26.84 24.93
N ASN A 490 12.29 -27.37 24.83
CA ASN A 490 11.21 -27.10 25.80
C ASN A 490 10.86 -28.35 26.62
N SER A 491 10.43 -28.14 27.86
CA SER A 491 10.16 -29.22 28.83
C SER A 491 8.86 -29.98 28.53
N SER A 492 8.74 -31.18 29.10
CA SER A 492 7.86 -32.28 28.69
C SER A 492 6.35 -31.98 28.56
N ALA A 493 5.83 -30.88 29.11
CA ALA A 493 4.43 -30.51 28.98
C ALA A 493 4.05 -29.95 27.60
N GLU A 494 5.00 -29.38 26.84
CA GLU A 494 4.71 -28.84 25.50
C GLU A 494 4.87 -29.87 24.37
N ALA A 495 5.63 -30.95 24.62
CA ALA A 495 5.90 -32.00 23.64
C ALA A 495 4.60 -32.60 23.03
N THR A 496 3.54 -32.74 23.82
CA THR A 496 2.23 -33.25 23.35
C THR A 496 1.54 -32.28 22.37
N LYS A 497 1.69 -30.96 22.56
CA LYS A 497 1.20 -29.96 21.59
C LYS A 497 2.09 -29.92 20.34
N GLN A 498 3.40 -30.08 20.51
CA GLN A 498 4.36 -30.13 19.41
C GLN A 498 4.23 -31.40 18.54
N GLY A 499 3.74 -32.51 19.09
CA GLY A 499 3.32 -33.68 18.30
C GLY A 499 2.18 -33.35 17.35
N ALA A 500 1.07 -32.79 17.88
CA ALA A 500 -0.08 -32.39 17.06
C ALA A 500 0.24 -31.32 16.00
N ILE A 501 1.25 -30.47 16.25
CA ILE A 501 1.82 -29.54 15.26
C ILE A 501 2.47 -30.31 14.11
N LEU A 502 3.32 -31.28 14.42
CA LEU A 502 3.98 -32.11 13.42
C LEU A 502 2.94 -32.91 12.61
N ASP A 503 1.91 -33.45 13.27
CA ASP A 503 0.80 -34.16 12.62
C ASP A 503 0.00 -33.28 11.64
N GLN A 504 -0.27 -32.00 12.00
CA GLN A 504 -0.91 -31.05 11.09
C GLN A 504 -0.03 -30.72 9.89
N VAL A 505 1.28 -30.54 10.11
CA VAL A 505 2.25 -30.24 9.06
C VAL A 505 2.49 -31.46 8.15
N HIS A 506 2.41 -32.68 8.68
CA HIS A 506 2.44 -33.93 7.91
C HIS A 506 1.16 -34.20 7.11
N GLN A 507 0.05 -33.48 7.38
CA GLN A 507 -1.18 -33.52 6.57
C GLN A 507 -1.17 -32.49 5.42
N LEU A 508 -0.13 -31.64 5.31
CA LEU A 508 0.02 -30.71 4.19
C LEU A 508 0.46 -31.46 2.92
N THR A 509 0.02 -30.97 1.76
CA THR A 509 0.37 -31.56 0.46
C THR A 509 1.81 -31.23 0.05
N GLU A 510 2.33 -31.91 -0.97
CA GLU A 510 3.69 -31.71 -1.47
C GLU A 510 3.95 -30.25 -1.87
N HIS A 511 3.03 -29.64 -2.62
CA HIS A 511 3.15 -28.27 -3.14
C HIS A 511 3.15 -27.22 -2.02
N VAL A 512 2.30 -27.42 -1.00
CA VAL A 512 2.27 -26.58 0.21
C VAL A 512 3.54 -26.78 1.04
N THR A 513 4.03 -28.01 1.17
CA THR A 513 5.28 -28.35 1.89
C THR A 513 6.50 -27.70 1.22
N ILE A 514 6.58 -27.73 -0.12
CA ILE A 514 7.61 -27.02 -0.90
C ILE A 514 7.56 -25.50 -0.62
N CYS A 515 6.36 -24.90 -0.67
CA CYS A 515 6.18 -23.48 -0.41
C CYS A 515 6.54 -23.08 1.04
N LEU A 516 6.12 -23.88 2.02
CA LEU A 516 6.44 -23.66 3.43
C LEU A 516 7.95 -23.72 3.68
N SER A 517 8.65 -24.71 3.11
CA SER A 517 10.10 -24.83 3.25
C SER A 517 10.84 -23.66 2.60
N ALA A 518 10.42 -23.23 1.40
CA ALA A 518 11.00 -22.07 0.74
C ALA A 518 10.76 -20.78 1.55
N MET A 519 9.58 -20.63 2.14
CA MET A 519 9.23 -19.48 2.99
C MET A 519 9.99 -19.46 4.32
N ILE A 520 10.23 -20.61 4.95
CA ILE A 520 11.10 -20.73 6.14
C ILE A 520 12.52 -20.26 5.80
N THR A 521 13.11 -20.79 4.73
CA THR A 521 14.46 -20.37 4.28
C THR A 521 14.50 -18.88 3.97
N TYR A 522 13.49 -18.35 3.26
CA TYR A 522 13.44 -16.94 2.91
C TYR A 522 13.33 -16.04 4.14
N LEU A 523 12.37 -16.28 5.04
CA LEU A 523 12.20 -15.49 6.26
C LEU A 523 13.37 -15.62 7.25
N GLY A 524 14.14 -16.72 7.17
CA GLY A 524 15.40 -16.90 7.88
C GLY A 524 16.47 -15.84 7.54
N GLU A 525 16.50 -15.31 6.30
CA GLU A 525 17.40 -14.19 5.94
C GLU A 525 17.04 -12.87 6.66
N TYR A 526 15.84 -12.77 7.23
CA TYR A 526 15.30 -11.57 7.89
C TYR A 526 15.19 -11.71 9.42
N GLY A 527 15.43 -12.91 9.97
CA GLY A 527 15.13 -13.25 11.37
C GLY A 527 13.63 -13.09 11.66
N LEU A 528 12.80 -13.77 10.85
CA LEU A 528 11.33 -13.74 10.90
C LEU A 528 10.68 -15.14 10.82
N GLU A 529 11.48 -16.19 10.63
CA GLU A 529 11.10 -17.60 10.49
C GLU A 529 10.31 -18.15 11.68
N HIS A 530 10.50 -17.58 12.88
CA HIS A 530 9.75 -17.92 14.09
C HIS A 530 8.24 -17.66 13.98
N VAL A 531 7.76 -16.99 12.93
CA VAL A 531 6.32 -16.93 12.63
C VAL A 531 5.68 -18.31 12.52
N PHE A 532 6.43 -19.32 12.03
CA PHE A 532 5.92 -20.68 11.86
C PHE A 532 5.83 -21.46 13.18
N ASP A 533 6.48 -21.00 14.24
CA ASP A 533 6.29 -21.53 15.61
C ASP A 533 4.85 -21.18 16.13
N LEU A 534 4.14 -20.22 15.51
CA LEU A 534 2.78 -19.77 15.87
C LEU A 534 1.67 -20.59 15.20
N THR A 535 1.68 -21.89 15.46
CA THR A 535 0.96 -22.91 14.67
C THR A 535 -0.57 -22.87 14.74
N LYS A 536 -1.16 -22.32 15.82
CA LYS A 536 -2.63 -22.11 15.96
C LYS A 536 -3.24 -21.31 14.78
N TYR A 537 -2.41 -20.59 14.03
CA TYR A 537 -2.83 -19.64 13.00
C TYR A 537 -2.60 -20.13 11.56
N PHE A 538 -2.24 -21.41 11.35
CA PHE A 538 -2.33 -22.04 10.02
C PHE A 538 -3.80 -22.23 9.63
N GLN A 539 -4.25 -21.54 8.57
CA GLN A 539 -5.64 -21.58 8.11
C GLN A 539 -5.71 -21.97 6.63
N PRO A 540 -6.41 -23.06 6.24
CA PRO A 540 -6.62 -23.36 4.84
C PRO A 540 -7.50 -22.28 4.18
N PHE A 541 -7.17 -21.87 2.95
CA PHE A 541 -7.95 -20.88 2.22
C PHE A 541 -9.31 -21.46 1.82
N SER A 542 -9.32 -22.63 1.17
CA SER A 542 -10.50 -23.30 0.60
C SER A 542 -11.38 -24.02 1.65
N ALA A 543 -11.42 -23.52 2.89
CA ALA A 543 -12.34 -24.02 3.91
C ALA A 543 -13.80 -23.72 3.52
N ARG A 544 -14.59 -24.76 3.22
CA ARG A 544 -16.02 -24.70 2.80
C ARG A 544 -17.00 -24.14 3.85
N SER A 545 -16.51 -23.44 4.86
CA SER A 545 -17.30 -22.76 5.90
C SER A 545 -17.80 -21.36 5.47
N TYR A 546 -17.25 -20.83 4.38
CA TYR A 546 -17.47 -19.46 3.91
C TYR A 546 -18.02 -19.41 2.48
N MET A 547 -18.83 -18.39 2.19
CA MET A 547 -19.41 -18.14 0.88
C MET A 547 -18.30 -17.89 -0.16
N LEU A 548 -18.40 -18.54 -1.31
CA LEU A 548 -17.48 -18.30 -2.43
C LEU A 548 -17.82 -16.96 -3.10
N LEU A 549 -16.90 -16.00 -2.95
CA LEU A 549 -16.85 -14.76 -3.72
C LEU A 549 -15.61 -14.82 -4.62
N ASN A 550 -15.81 -15.06 -5.91
CA ASN A 550 -14.71 -15.15 -6.89
C ASN A 550 -14.15 -13.75 -7.24
N GLY A 551 -13.01 -13.73 -7.96
CA GLY A 551 -12.31 -12.48 -8.32
C GLY A 551 -13.17 -11.46 -9.09
N ASN A 552 -13.99 -11.94 -10.04
CA ASN A 552 -14.94 -11.08 -10.75
C ASN A 552 -16.00 -10.53 -9.77
N THR A 553 -16.62 -11.37 -8.94
CA THR A 553 -17.65 -10.95 -7.96
C THR A 553 -17.14 -9.92 -6.96
N LEU A 554 -15.93 -10.09 -6.42
CA LEU A 554 -15.30 -9.10 -5.53
C LEU A 554 -15.16 -7.71 -6.19
N SER A 555 -14.82 -7.71 -7.48
CA SER A 555 -14.55 -6.52 -8.27
C SER A 555 -15.84 -5.87 -8.77
N SER A 556 -16.76 -6.66 -9.32
CA SER A 556 -18.05 -6.25 -9.90
C SER A 556 -19.08 -5.78 -8.88
N LEU A 557 -19.01 -6.27 -7.64
CA LEU A 557 -19.81 -5.79 -6.51
C LEU A 557 -19.09 -4.74 -5.65
N GLU A 558 -17.88 -4.32 -6.04
CA GLU A 558 -17.10 -3.27 -5.36
C GLU A 558 -16.93 -3.55 -3.84
N ILE A 559 -16.53 -4.78 -3.52
CA ILE A 559 -16.53 -5.29 -2.13
C ILE A 559 -15.44 -4.61 -1.27
N TYR A 560 -14.23 -4.45 -1.81
CA TYR A 560 -13.10 -3.82 -1.11
C TYR A 560 -12.76 -2.41 -1.60
N GLN A 561 -12.82 -2.20 -2.92
CA GLN A 561 -12.54 -0.94 -3.63
C GLN A 561 -13.64 -0.67 -4.65
N ASN A 562 -13.81 0.58 -5.07
CA ASN A 562 -14.61 0.93 -6.24
C ASN A 562 -13.80 0.80 -7.56
N GLN A 563 -14.48 0.73 -8.70
CA GLN A 563 -13.85 0.60 -10.03
C GLN A 563 -13.45 1.93 -10.68
N THR A 564 -13.74 3.08 -10.06
CA THR A 564 -13.56 4.42 -10.66
C THR A 564 -12.25 5.11 -10.30
N ASP A 565 -11.82 5.05 -9.03
CA ASP A 565 -10.55 5.60 -8.53
C ASP A 565 -9.68 4.57 -7.78
N PHE A 566 -10.15 3.33 -7.67
CA PHE A 566 -9.53 2.22 -6.92
C PHE A 566 -9.29 2.53 -5.42
N THR A 567 -9.97 3.52 -4.84
CA THR A 567 -9.96 3.72 -3.39
C THR A 567 -10.99 2.81 -2.69
N ALA A 568 -10.86 2.68 -1.38
CA ALA A 568 -11.85 1.98 -0.57
C ALA A 568 -13.17 2.77 -0.47
N LYS A 569 -13.19 4.09 -0.69
CA LYS A 569 -14.40 4.90 -0.54
C LYS A 569 -15.47 4.45 -1.54
N GLY A 570 -16.71 4.28 -1.07
CA GLY A 570 -17.79 3.73 -1.89
C GLY A 570 -17.75 2.20 -2.07
N SER A 571 -16.84 1.48 -1.42
CA SER A 571 -16.90 0.02 -1.36
C SER A 571 -17.84 -0.49 -0.25
N LEU A 572 -18.22 -1.76 -0.31
CA LEU A 572 -18.98 -2.40 0.76
C LEU A 572 -18.21 -2.36 2.08
N PHE A 573 -16.90 -2.66 2.05
CA PHE A 573 -16.04 -2.61 3.22
C PHE A 573 -16.01 -1.21 3.86
N TRP A 574 -15.89 -0.13 3.07
CA TRP A 574 -15.94 1.25 3.61
C TRP A 574 -17.28 1.57 4.26
N THR A 575 -18.39 1.14 3.64
CA THR A 575 -19.74 1.34 4.16
C THR A 575 -19.90 0.74 5.56
N MET A 576 -19.45 -0.51 5.71
CA MET A 576 -19.58 -1.31 6.94
C MET A 576 -18.53 -0.98 8.02
N ASN A 577 -17.40 -0.36 7.65
CA ASN A 577 -16.29 -0.12 8.56
C ASN A 577 -16.48 1.12 9.45
N ARG A 578 -16.89 0.86 10.71
CA ARG A 578 -17.06 1.83 11.81
C ARG A 578 -16.19 1.49 13.03
N THR A 579 -15.27 0.53 12.89
CA THR A 579 -14.31 0.05 13.91
C THR A 579 -13.47 1.18 14.52
N LYS A 580 -12.95 0.97 15.73
CA LYS A 580 -12.05 1.92 16.43
C LYS A 580 -10.59 1.49 16.41
N THR A 581 -10.30 0.21 16.23
CA THR A 581 -8.97 -0.39 16.33
C THR A 581 -8.48 -0.93 14.98
N ARG A 582 -7.16 -0.96 14.78
CA ARG A 582 -6.57 -1.47 13.53
C ARG A 582 -6.72 -2.99 13.36
N PHE A 583 -6.72 -3.75 14.46
CA PHE A 583 -6.98 -5.19 14.45
C PHE A 583 -8.47 -5.50 14.23
N GLY A 584 -9.40 -4.74 14.83
CA GLY A 584 -10.83 -4.82 14.49
C GLY A 584 -11.11 -4.50 13.01
N GLN A 585 -10.45 -3.47 12.47
CA GLN A 585 -10.52 -3.14 11.04
C GLN A 585 -10.03 -4.29 10.14
N ARG A 586 -8.93 -4.99 10.52
CA ARG A 586 -8.44 -6.19 9.81
C ARG A 586 -9.43 -7.35 9.86
N LEU A 587 -9.98 -7.65 11.05
CA LEU A 587 -10.95 -8.73 11.22
C LEU A 587 -12.24 -8.47 10.42
N LEU A 588 -12.75 -7.24 10.43
CA LEU A 588 -13.93 -6.88 9.65
C LEU A 588 -13.68 -7.02 8.13
N ARG A 589 -12.50 -6.64 7.61
CA ARG A 589 -12.13 -6.92 6.21
C ARG A 589 -12.21 -8.42 5.91
N LYS A 590 -11.67 -9.25 6.80
CA LYS A 590 -11.68 -10.73 6.69
C LYS A 590 -13.11 -11.30 6.69
N TRP A 591 -14.04 -10.73 7.47
CA TRP A 591 -15.46 -11.11 7.45
C TRP A 591 -16.19 -10.64 6.19
N VAL A 592 -15.94 -9.42 5.71
CA VAL A 592 -16.62 -8.87 4.52
C VAL A 592 -16.31 -9.68 3.25
N GLY A 593 -15.08 -10.15 3.09
CA GLY A 593 -14.72 -11.07 1.99
C GLY A 593 -15.08 -12.54 2.23
N ARG A 594 -15.50 -12.93 3.44
CA ARG A 594 -15.83 -14.32 3.80
C ARG A 594 -17.14 -14.39 4.61
N PRO A 595 -18.31 -14.17 3.98
CA PRO A 595 -19.60 -14.42 4.59
C PRO A 595 -19.75 -15.88 5.05
N LEU A 596 -20.57 -16.15 6.05
CA LEU A 596 -20.76 -17.49 6.63
C LEU A 596 -21.76 -18.33 5.82
N ILE A 597 -21.45 -19.61 5.60
CA ILE A 597 -22.42 -20.64 5.13
C ILE A 597 -23.09 -21.35 6.32
N ASP A 598 -22.42 -21.36 7.48
CA ASP A 598 -22.93 -21.91 8.73
C ASP A 598 -24.03 -21.01 9.31
N LYS A 599 -25.25 -21.54 9.39
CA LYS A 599 -26.42 -20.79 9.88
C LYS A 599 -26.36 -20.51 11.39
N GLU A 600 -25.86 -21.45 12.20
CA GLU A 600 -25.88 -21.32 13.67
C GLU A 600 -24.94 -20.20 14.12
N LYS A 601 -23.71 -20.20 13.57
CA LYS A 601 -22.71 -19.13 13.81
C LYS A 601 -23.15 -17.78 13.24
N LEU A 602 -24.01 -17.78 12.21
CA LEU A 602 -24.57 -16.55 11.65
C LEU A 602 -25.65 -15.95 12.54
N GLU A 603 -26.60 -16.77 13.03
CA GLU A 603 -27.64 -16.32 13.96
C GLU A 603 -27.03 -15.90 15.32
N GLU A 604 -26.00 -16.58 15.81
CA GLU A 604 -25.21 -16.17 16.98
C GLU A 604 -24.60 -14.77 16.79
N ARG A 605 -23.92 -14.53 15.66
CA ARG A 605 -23.33 -13.22 15.33
C ARG A 605 -24.40 -12.13 15.24
N ILE A 606 -25.55 -12.42 14.64
CA ILE A 606 -26.65 -11.46 14.52
C ILE A 606 -27.28 -11.17 15.88
N ALA A 607 -27.39 -12.15 16.77
CA ALA A 607 -27.85 -11.93 18.15
C ALA A 607 -26.88 -11.03 18.94
N ALA A 608 -25.56 -11.19 18.74
CA ALA A 608 -24.56 -10.28 19.32
C ALA A 608 -24.69 -8.84 18.77
N VAL A 609 -24.91 -8.68 17.46
CA VAL A 609 -25.12 -7.37 16.81
C VAL A 609 -26.43 -6.71 17.26
N GLU A 610 -27.49 -7.49 17.43
CA GLU A 610 -28.78 -7.05 17.98
C GLU A 610 -28.66 -6.60 19.44
N GLU A 611 -27.98 -7.37 20.29
CA GLU A 611 -27.75 -6.99 21.70
C GLU A 611 -26.90 -5.72 21.84
N LEU A 612 -25.86 -5.54 21.03
CA LEU A 612 -25.05 -4.32 21.02
C LEU A 612 -25.81 -3.09 20.50
N LYS A 613 -26.76 -3.29 19.57
CA LYS A 613 -27.64 -2.23 19.03
C LYS A 613 -28.71 -1.84 20.04
N ASP A 614 -29.47 -2.80 20.55
CA ASP A 614 -30.59 -2.54 21.48
C ASP A 614 -30.08 -2.15 22.88
N GLY A 615 -28.83 -2.51 23.20
CA GLY A 615 -28.09 -2.02 24.35
C GLY A 615 -27.41 -0.65 24.17
N GLU A 616 -27.69 0.11 23.12
CA GLU A 616 -27.12 1.46 22.96
C GLU A 616 -27.55 2.40 24.12
N ASN A 617 -26.59 3.13 24.70
CA ASN A 617 -26.72 3.92 25.94
C ASN A 617 -26.85 3.08 27.23
N THR A 618 -26.55 1.78 27.20
CA THR A 618 -26.41 0.95 28.42
C THR A 618 -24.96 0.92 28.90
N ILE A 619 -24.78 0.76 30.22
CA ILE A 619 -23.45 0.78 30.87
C ILE A 619 -22.46 -0.26 30.27
N PRO A 620 -22.85 -1.51 29.93
CA PRO A 620 -21.93 -2.47 29.31
C PRO A 620 -21.45 -2.04 27.91
N VAL A 621 -22.38 -1.57 27.05
CA VAL A 621 -22.08 -1.16 25.67
C VAL A 621 -21.27 0.13 25.64
N ASP A 622 -21.61 1.12 26.48
CA ASP A 622 -20.87 2.37 26.53
C ASP A 622 -19.48 2.21 27.15
N ARG A 623 -19.30 1.28 28.10
CA ARG A 623 -17.97 0.88 28.58
C ARG A 623 -17.13 0.27 27.46
N LEU A 624 -17.71 -0.62 26.65
CA LEU A 624 -17.02 -1.22 25.50
C LEU A 624 -16.63 -0.17 24.45
N LYS A 625 -17.56 0.71 24.08
CA LYS A 625 -17.32 1.86 23.18
C LYS A 625 -16.18 2.75 23.71
N PHE A 626 -16.21 3.09 24.99
CA PHE A 626 -15.20 3.93 25.65
C PHE A 626 -13.84 3.25 25.72
N LEU A 627 -13.78 1.95 26.03
CA LEU A 627 -12.53 1.21 26.07
C LEU A 627 -11.87 1.15 24.69
N LEU A 628 -12.61 0.72 23.66
CA LEU A 628 -12.08 0.62 22.29
C LEU A 628 -11.62 1.98 21.75
N ALA A 629 -12.29 3.08 22.13
CA ALA A 629 -11.86 4.44 21.78
C ALA A 629 -10.58 4.92 22.51
N LYS A 630 -10.16 4.28 23.61
CA LYS A 630 -8.86 4.53 24.26
C LYS A 630 -7.71 3.84 23.52
N VAL A 631 -7.95 2.71 22.84
CA VAL A 631 -6.91 1.87 22.24
C VAL A 631 -6.37 2.48 20.95
N ARG A 632 -5.31 3.28 21.07
CA ARG A 632 -4.62 3.94 19.93
C ARG A 632 -3.46 3.12 19.35
N THR A 633 -2.89 2.21 20.13
CA THR A 633 -1.76 1.36 19.74
C THR A 633 -2.26 0.15 18.95
N ASP A 634 -1.60 -0.20 17.84
CA ASP A 634 -1.87 -1.45 17.13
C ASP A 634 -1.23 -2.63 17.90
N LEU A 635 -1.94 -3.11 18.93
CA LEU A 635 -1.44 -4.11 19.87
C LEU A 635 -0.99 -5.42 19.20
N GLU A 636 -1.63 -5.82 18.09
CA GLU A 636 -1.23 -7.02 17.33
C GLU A 636 0.16 -6.82 16.69
N LYS A 637 0.41 -5.65 16.08
CA LYS A 637 1.74 -5.29 15.55
C LYS A 637 2.80 -5.21 16.66
N VAL A 638 2.48 -4.62 17.81
CA VAL A 638 3.45 -4.54 18.92
C VAL A 638 3.73 -5.92 19.51
N LEU A 639 2.74 -6.79 19.62
CA LEU A 639 2.92 -8.14 20.15
C LEU A 639 3.85 -9.00 19.26
N ILE A 640 3.75 -8.91 17.92
CA ILE A 640 4.72 -9.58 17.04
C ILE A 640 6.09 -8.89 17.02
N ARG A 641 6.18 -7.57 17.23
CA ARG A 641 7.46 -6.88 17.46
C ARG A 641 8.15 -7.35 18.74
N ILE A 642 7.40 -7.59 19.82
CA ILE A 642 7.89 -8.22 21.07
C ILE A 642 8.40 -9.62 20.76
N TYR A 643 7.61 -10.42 20.04
CA TYR A 643 7.93 -11.78 19.65
C TYR A 643 9.28 -11.89 18.92
N TYR A 644 9.50 -11.05 17.91
CA TYR A 644 10.77 -10.97 17.17
C TYR A 644 11.90 -10.21 17.89
N LYS A 645 11.69 -9.76 19.13
CA LYS A 645 12.65 -8.93 19.91
C LYS A 645 13.02 -7.60 19.22
N LYS A 646 12.12 -7.07 18.39
CA LYS A 646 12.23 -5.81 17.62
C LYS A 646 11.42 -4.65 18.25
N CYS A 647 10.80 -4.86 19.42
CA CYS A 647 10.03 -3.85 20.16
C CYS A 647 10.91 -2.91 20.99
N THR A 648 10.63 -1.60 20.96
CA THR A 648 11.40 -0.56 21.68
C THR A 648 10.88 -0.34 23.12
N ARG A 649 11.69 0.23 24.02
CA ARG A 649 11.30 0.41 25.44
C ARG A 649 10.06 1.31 25.63
N PRO A 650 9.89 2.43 24.89
CA PRO A 650 8.68 3.26 25.00
C PRO A 650 7.44 2.56 24.44
N GLU A 651 7.63 1.79 23.35
CA GLU A 651 6.58 1.00 22.70
C GLU A 651 6.07 -0.14 23.58
N LEU A 652 6.99 -0.87 24.23
CA LEU A 652 6.67 -1.92 25.20
C LEU A 652 5.87 -1.35 26.38
N LEU A 653 6.33 -0.24 26.97
CA LEU A 653 5.60 0.41 28.06
C LEU A 653 4.20 0.84 27.60
N ALA A 654 4.08 1.51 26.44
CA ALA A 654 2.79 1.96 25.92
C ALA A 654 1.81 0.80 25.66
N ALA A 655 2.29 -0.33 25.14
CA ALA A 655 1.48 -1.52 24.94
C ALA A 655 1.07 -2.16 26.28
N LEU A 656 1.99 -2.37 27.22
CA LEU A 656 1.68 -2.93 28.55
C LEU A 656 0.70 -2.04 29.33
N GLN A 657 0.88 -0.71 29.33
CA GLN A 657 -0.08 0.22 29.96
C GLN A 657 -1.47 0.16 29.30
N THR A 658 -1.53 -0.03 27.97
CA THR A 658 -2.80 -0.17 27.25
C THR A 658 -3.48 -1.50 27.60
N LEU A 659 -2.72 -2.60 27.63
CA LEU A 659 -3.20 -3.93 28.03
C LEU A 659 -3.65 -3.97 29.50
N GLN A 660 -2.94 -3.29 30.42
CA GLN A 660 -3.36 -3.15 31.81
C GLN A 660 -4.68 -2.40 31.90
N THR A 661 -4.81 -1.27 31.20
CA THR A 661 -6.07 -0.49 31.15
C THR A 661 -7.24 -1.34 30.64
N ILE A 662 -7.01 -2.13 29.59
CA ILE A 662 -7.96 -3.08 29.01
C ILE A 662 -8.40 -4.14 30.03
N ALA A 663 -7.44 -4.82 30.67
CA ALA A 663 -7.72 -5.92 31.58
C ALA A 663 -8.39 -5.43 32.89
N THR A 664 -7.98 -4.26 33.41
CA THR A 664 -8.56 -3.66 34.62
C THR A 664 -10.01 -3.19 34.43
N GLU A 665 -10.38 -2.68 33.25
CA GLU A 665 -11.75 -2.21 32.93
C GLU A 665 -12.83 -3.32 33.08
N TYR A 666 -12.40 -4.59 32.97
CA TYR A 666 -13.21 -5.80 33.13
C TYR A 666 -12.76 -6.74 34.26
N ALA A 667 -11.91 -6.29 35.21
CA ALA A 667 -11.37 -7.14 36.29
C ALA A 667 -12.40 -7.71 37.30
N PHE A 668 -13.67 -7.35 37.17
CA PHE A 668 -14.79 -7.95 37.93
C PHE A 668 -15.37 -9.20 37.24
N VAL A 669 -15.08 -9.41 35.95
CA VAL A 669 -15.56 -10.52 35.14
C VAL A 669 -14.66 -11.74 35.37
N ASN A 670 -15.19 -12.78 36.00
CA ASN A 670 -14.49 -14.05 36.24
C ASN A 670 -15.04 -15.19 35.37
N LYS A 671 -16.29 -15.04 34.93
CA LYS A 671 -16.99 -15.92 34.00
C LYS A 671 -17.67 -15.11 32.89
N PRO A 672 -18.06 -15.75 31.76
CA PRO A 672 -18.94 -15.13 30.77
C PRO A 672 -20.24 -14.56 31.38
N GLU A 673 -20.79 -15.25 32.38
CA GLU A 673 -21.97 -14.83 33.16
C GLU A 673 -21.86 -13.40 33.74
N ASP A 674 -20.65 -12.97 34.12
CA ASP A 674 -20.39 -11.70 34.79
C ASP A 674 -20.29 -10.51 33.80
N ALA A 675 -20.16 -10.78 32.49
CA ALA A 675 -19.87 -9.76 31.48
C ALA A 675 -21.00 -8.74 31.26
N GLY A 676 -22.22 -9.06 31.69
CA GLY A 676 -23.40 -8.21 31.52
C GLY A 676 -24.10 -8.35 30.15
N PHE A 677 -23.77 -9.37 29.38
CA PHE A 677 -24.33 -9.70 28.07
C PHE A 677 -24.96 -11.10 28.05
N ARG A 678 -25.91 -11.33 27.14
CA ARG A 678 -26.64 -12.59 26.95
C ARG A 678 -26.05 -13.42 25.82
N SER A 679 -25.49 -12.78 24.80
CA SER A 679 -24.82 -13.46 23.68
C SER A 679 -23.53 -14.15 24.15
N PRO A 680 -23.35 -15.46 23.90
CA PRO A 680 -22.12 -16.17 24.29
C PRO A 680 -20.89 -15.54 23.63
N LEU A 681 -20.99 -15.19 22.34
CA LEU A 681 -19.93 -14.53 21.58
C LEU A 681 -19.40 -13.23 22.23
N LEU A 682 -20.28 -12.44 22.87
CA LEU A 682 -19.88 -11.23 23.61
C LEU A 682 -19.30 -11.59 24.98
N SER A 683 -19.99 -12.45 25.71
CA SER A 683 -19.66 -12.82 27.09
C SER A 683 -18.34 -13.58 27.20
N GLU A 684 -18.05 -14.52 26.29
CA GLU A 684 -16.76 -15.22 26.20
C GLU A 684 -15.63 -14.27 25.79
N ALA A 685 -15.86 -13.42 24.79
CA ALA A 685 -14.86 -12.44 24.35
C ALA A 685 -14.49 -11.46 25.47
N ILE A 686 -15.44 -11.07 26.32
CA ILE A 686 -15.17 -10.21 27.48
C ILE A 686 -14.52 -11.00 28.63
N ALA A 687 -14.91 -12.26 28.89
CA ALA A 687 -14.28 -13.10 29.91
C ALA A 687 -12.81 -13.47 29.59
N ASN A 688 -12.38 -13.35 28.33
CA ASN A 688 -10.98 -13.49 27.93
C ASN A 688 -10.12 -12.24 28.20
N ILE A 689 -10.73 -11.05 28.35
CA ILE A 689 -9.99 -9.80 28.55
C ILE A 689 -9.24 -9.73 29.90
N PRO A 690 -9.84 -10.02 31.07
CA PRO A 690 -9.14 -9.85 32.36
C PRO A 690 -8.10 -10.94 32.64
N GLN A 691 -8.05 -12.03 31.88
CA GLN A 691 -7.12 -13.16 32.12
C GLN A 691 -5.65 -12.75 32.09
N ILE A 692 -5.30 -11.69 31.35
CA ILE A 692 -3.93 -11.16 31.26
C ILE A 692 -3.58 -10.11 32.34
N ALA A 693 -4.50 -9.78 33.26
CA ALA A 693 -4.35 -8.66 34.19
C ALA A 693 -3.14 -8.81 35.13
N GLN A 694 -2.96 -10.01 35.71
CA GLN A 694 -1.83 -10.29 36.59
C GLN A 694 -0.51 -10.26 35.81
N ASP A 695 -0.44 -11.02 34.71
CA ASP A 695 0.75 -11.12 33.85
C ASP A 695 1.29 -9.76 33.41
N VAL A 696 0.40 -8.84 33.00
CA VAL A 696 0.77 -7.49 32.56
C VAL A 696 1.18 -6.59 33.74
N THR A 697 0.61 -6.81 34.92
CA THR A 697 0.96 -6.06 36.14
C THR A 697 2.34 -6.49 36.66
N ASP A 698 2.61 -7.79 36.77
CA ASP A 698 3.93 -8.35 37.13
C ASP A 698 5.06 -7.80 36.22
N LEU A 699 4.77 -7.62 34.93
CA LEU A 699 5.69 -7.06 33.95
C LEU A 699 5.89 -5.55 34.11
N LEU A 700 4.84 -4.79 34.46
CA LEU A 700 4.94 -3.35 34.73
C LEU A 700 5.62 -3.04 36.08
N GLU A 701 5.56 -3.96 37.04
CA GLU A 701 6.26 -3.84 38.32
C GLU A 701 7.79 -3.97 38.18
N GLN A 702 8.28 -4.73 37.20
CA GLN A 702 9.71 -4.80 36.88
C GLN A 702 10.27 -3.52 36.21
N ILE A 703 9.41 -2.69 35.60
CA ILE A 703 9.81 -1.59 34.71
C ILE A 703 9.79 -0.24 35.44
N ASN A 704 10.83 0.56 35.20
CA ASN A 704 10.89 1.99 35.51
C ASN A 704 10.17 2.80 34.41
N MET A 705 9.00 3.35 34.75
CA MET A 705 8.10 4.02 33.82
C MET A 705 8.66 5.32 33.22
N GLN A 706 9.69 5.94 33.81
CA GLN A 706 10.31 7.14 33.25
C GLN A 706 11.46 6.76 32.31
N ALA A 707 12.39 5.92 32.76
CA ALA A 707 13.49 5.42 31.92
C ALA A 707 12.97 4.74 30.64
N ALA A 708 11.90 3.95 30.74
CA ALA A 708 11.26 3.31 29.59
C ALA A 708 10.66 4.30 28.58
N LYS A 709 10.22 5.51 28.99
CA LYS A 709 9.73 6.55 28.05
C LYS A 709 10.87 7.28 27.35
N ASP A 710 11.97 7.50 28.07
CA ASP A 710 13.14 8.22 27.57
C ASP A 710 14.09 7.28 26.75
N ASP A 711 13.72 6.01 26.58
CA ASP A 711 14.54 4.89 26.06
C ASP A 711 15.90 4.74 26.77
N ASP A 712 15.97 5.13 28.04
CA ASP A 712 17.13 4.87 28.88
C ASP A 712 17.17 3.39 29.25
N LYS A 713 18.20 2.71 28.74
CA LYS A 713 18.47 1.30 29.03
C LYS A 713 19.22 1.04 30.33
N TYR A 714 19.86 2.07 30.92
CA TYR A 714 20.67 1.92 32.13
C TYR A 714 19.82 1.93 33.40
N SER A 715 18.65 2.58 33.38
CA SER A 715 17.72 2.65 34.51
C SER A 715 16.35 1.99 34.21
N PHE A 716 16.28 1.15 33.17
CA PHE A 716 15.02 0.57 32.66
C PHE A 716 14.34 -0.38 33.64
N PHE A 717 15.11 -1.23 34.32
CA PHE A 717 14.62 -2.10 35.39
C PHE A 717 14.56 -1.30 36.70
N ARG A 718 13.64 -1.66 37.60
CA ARG A 718 13.68 -1.18 38.99
C ARG A 718 14.79 -1.91 39.74
N GLU A 719 15.37 -1.28 40.77
CA GLU A 719 16.51 -1.79 41.54
C GLU A 719 16.24 -3.19 42.13
N GLU A 720 15.02 -3.46 42.58
CA GLU A 720 14.54 -4.76 43.11
C GLU A 720 14.50 -5.89 42.06
N HIS A 721 14.53 -5.55 40.78
CA HIS A 721 14.44 -6.46 39.63
C HIS A 721 15.61 -6.28 38.65
N GLU A 722 16.67 -5.58 39.05
CA GLU A 722 17.84 -5.39 38.20
C GLU A 722 18.71 -6.67 38.17
N PRO A 723 19.07 -7.21 36.99
CA PRO A 723 19.91 -8.39 36.90
C PRO A 723 21.30 -8.20 37.52
N GLU A 724 21.81 -9.24 38.17
CA GLU A 724 23.13 -9.27 38.81
C GLU A 724 24.26 -8.83 37.85
N ASP A 725 24.21 -9.28 36.58
CA ASP A 725 25.19 -8.92 35.55
C ASP A 725 25.16 -7.45 35.14
N VAL A 726 24.06 -6.73 35.40
CA VAL A 726 23.94 -5.28 35.21
C VAL A 726 24.40 -4.53 36.46
N ASN A 727 24.03 -5.01 37.65
CA ASN A 727 24.41 -4.40 38.93
C ASN A 727 25.93 -4.46 39.18
N ASP A 728 26.57 -5.61 38.97
CA ASP A 728 28.03 -5.77 39.13
C ASP A 728 28.82 -4.82 38.22
N LEU A 729 28.32 -4.55 37.02
CA LEU A 729 28.93 -3.59 36.09
C LEU A 729 28.70 -2.14 36.53
N LYS A 730 27.54 -1.80 37.12
CA LYS A 730 27.32 -0.49 37.77
C LYS A 730 28.27 -0.27 38.94
N LEU A 731 28.45 -1.27 39.81
CA LEU A 731 29.39 -1.24 40.94
C LEU A 731 30.85 -1.11 40.46
N SER A 732 31.22 -1.84 39.40
CA SER A 732 32.55 -1.73 38.77
C SER A 732 32.84 -0.31 38.25
N ILE A 733 31.86 0.32 37.59
CA ILE A 733 31.97 1.72 37.13
C ILE A 733 32.12 2.68 38.32
N ALA A 734 31.31 2.50 39.37
CA ALA A 734 31.36 3.34 40.56
C ALA A 734 32.73 3.26 41.27
N SER A 735 33.33 2.06 41.35
CA SER A 735 34.69 1.88 41.89
C SER A 735 35.73 2.68 41.10
N VAL A 736 35.72 2.59 39.76
CA VAL A 736 36.71 3.30 38.93
C VAL A 736 36.47 4.83 38.95
N GLU A 737 35.22 5.28 39.10
CA GLU A 737 34.91 6.70 39.28
C GLU A 737 35.33 7.23 40.67
N ASP A 738 35.41 6.39 41.71
CA ASP A 738 36.02 6.75 43.00
C ASP A 738 37.56 6.70 42.98
N ASP A 739 38.19 5.73 42.31
CA ASP A 739 39.64 5.73 42.07
C ASP A 739 40.08 7.01 41.33
N LEU A 740 39.31 7.43 40.32
CA LEU A 740 39.49 8.72 39.63
C LEU A 740 39.40 9.90 40.61
N ASN A 741 38.50 9.86 41.60
CA ASN A 741 38.39 10.89 42.65
C ASN A 741 39.58 10.86 43.62
N SER A 742 40.01 9.68 44.03
CA SER A 742 41.19 9.46 44.89
C SER A 742 42.51 9.89 44.21
N HIS A 743 42.57 9.88 42.88
CA HIS A 743 43.70 10.46 42.12
C HIS A 743 43.71 12.00 42.10
N ARG A 744 42.61 12.72 42.41
CA ARG A 744 42.58 14.21 42.43
C ARG A 744 43.68 14.85 43.30
N PRO A 745 43.92 14.46 44.57
CA PRO A 745 45.04 14.99 45.37
C PRO A 745 46.42 14.65 44.77
N VAL A 746 46.57 13.52 44.09
CA VAL A 746 47.81 13.13 43.41
C VAL A 746 48.08 14.03 42.19
N ALA A 747 47.04 14.40 41.43
CA ALA A 747 47.15 15.42 40.38
C ALA A 747 47.45 16.82 40.95
N ALA A 748 46.85 17.17 42.11
CA ALA A 748 47.07 18.46 42.76
C ALA A 748 48.50 18.62 43.27
N SER A 749 49.08 17.60 43.91
CA SER A 749 50.47 17.62 44.37
C SER A 749 51.46 17.70 43.21
N LYS A 750 51.26 16.92 42.14
CA LYS A 750 52.06 16.98 40.89
C LYS A 750 52.07 18.39 40.25
N LEU A 751 50.97 19.16 40.35
CA LEU A 751 50.90 20.56 39.89
C LEU A 751 51.30 21.60 40.95
N GLY A 752 51.46 21.22 42.21
CA GLY A 752 51.64 22.13 43.34
C GLY A 752 50.43 23.02 43.64
N LYS A 753 49.21 22.48 43.51
CA LYS A 753 47.94 23.10 43.91
C LYS A 753 47.42 22.46 45.20
N LYS A 754 46.59 23.20 45.96
CA LYS A 754 45.86 22.64 47.12
C LYS A 754 44.76 21.67 46.69
N THR A 755 44.09 21.94 45.57
CA THR A 755 43.01 21.13 45.00
C THR A 755 43.08 21.14 43.48
N VAL A 756 42.62 20.07 42.85
CA VAL A 756 42.34 19.97 41.41
C VAL A 756 40.95 19.37 41.25
N ASN A 757 40.08 20.09 40.56
CA ASN A 757 38.78 19.59 40.14
C ASN A 757 38.87 19.18 38.68
N TYR A 758 38.21 18.09 38.33
CA TYR A 758 37.99 17.72 36.94
C TYR A 758 36.92 18.62 36.29
N VAL A 759 37.02 18.80 34.98
CA VAL A 759 36.05 19.55 34.16
C VAL A 759 35.66 18.69 32.95
N THR A 760 34.40 18.76 32.54
CA THR A 760 33.92 18.16 31.28
C THR A 760 33.74 19.25 30.23
N VAL A 761 34.36 19.10 29.05
CA VAL A 761 34.26 20.08 27.96
C VAL A 761 34.10 19.38 26.61
N ALA A 762 33.08 19.78 25.85
CA ALA A 762 32.73 19.20 24.54
C ALA A 762 32.58 17.66 24.56
N GLY A 763 31.98 17.12 25.64
CA GLY A 763 31.77 15.69 25.84
C GLY A 763 33.01 14.92 26.34
N ILE A 764 34.17 15.57 26.50
CA ILE A 764 35.37 14.94 27.05
C ILE A 764 35.43 15.24 28.55
N GLU A 765 35.39 14.18 29.35
CA GLU A 765 35.31 14.21 30.81
C GLU A 765 36.71 14.12 31.48
N TYR A 766 36.74 14.28 32.82
CA TYR A 766 37.93 14.11 33.67
C TYR A 766 39.16 14.97 33.26
N LEU A 767 38.94 16.09 32.57
CA LEU A 767 40.00 16.99 32.13
C LEU A 767 40.55 17.82 33.29
N ILE A 768 41.88 17.92 33.36
CA ILE A 768 42.58 18.83 34.28
C ILE A 768 42.88 20.13 33.51
N GLU A 769 42.26 21.25 33.91
CA GLU A 769 42.56 22.57 33.35
C GLU A 769 43.77 23.24 34.02
N VAL A 770 44.70 23.74 33.19
CA VAL A 770 45.87 24.51 33.61
C VAL A 770 45.93 25.81 32.83
N LYS A 771 46.16 26.94 33.50
CA LYS A 771 46.19 28.27 32.85
C LYS A 771 47.42 28.41 31.97
N THR A 772 47.23 28.78 30.71
CA THR A 772 48.31 28.97 29.74
C THR A 772 49.16 30.19 30.11
N LYS A 773 50.47 30.11 29.91
CA LYS A 773 51.50 31.09 30.35
C LYS A 773 51.64 31.24 31.87
N SER A 774 51.14 30.29 32.66
CA SER A 774 51.31 30.30 34.12
C SER A 774 52.56 29.55 34.59
N ALA A 775 52.93 29.73 35.87
CA ALA A 775 53.96 28.89 36.51
C ALA A 775 53.52 27.42 36.70
N GLU A 776 52.22 27.13 36.56
CA GLU A 776 51.65 25.78 36.65
C GLU A 776 51.95 24.96 35.38
N GLU A 777 51.91 25.60 34.21
CA GLU A 777 52.18 24.95 32.91
C GLU A 777 53.61 24.39 32.84
N LYS A 778 54.56 25.04 33.51
CA LYS A 778 55.95 24.56 33.66
C LYS A 778 56.14 23.37 34.60
N LYS A 779 55.13 23.01 35.40
CA LYS A 779 55.15 21.87 36.32
C LYS A 779 54.49 20.61 35.75
N ILE A 780 53.84 20.70 34.59
CA ILE A 780 53.16 19.57 33.96
C ILE A 780 54.22 18.51 33.56
N PRO A 781 54.13 17.26 34.07
CA PRO A 781 55.04 16.20 33.67
C PRO A 781 54.91 15.88 32.17
N ALA A 782 56.02 15.58 31.50
CA ALA A 782 56.03 15.24 30.07
C ALA A 782 55.20 13.99 29.70
N SER A 783 54.78 13.19 30.67
CA SER A 783 53.87 12.05 30.51
C SER A 783 52.39 12.43 30.40
N TRP A 784 52.00 13.68 30.68
CA TRP A 784 50.61 14.13 30.61
C TRP A 784 50.21 14.46 29.17
N GLN A 785 49.13 13.85 28.67
CA GLN A 785 48.65 14.09 27.31
C GLN A 785 47.77 15.34 27.28
N ARG A 786 48.13 16.34 26.47
CA ARG A 786 47.27 17.51 26.19
C ARG A 786 46.16 17.10 25.23
N ILE A 787 44.91 17.22 25.67
CA ILE A 787 43.72 16.77 24.94
C ILE A 787 43.09 17.91 24.14
N SER A 788 42.94 19.09 24.76
CA SER A 788 42.48 20.30 24.08
C SER A 788 43.15 21.54 24.69
N ALA A 789 43.03 22.68 24.00
CA ALA A 789 43.49 23.96 24.52
C ALA A 789 42.62 25.10 24.00
N THR A 790 42.54 26.17 24.78
CA THR A 790 41.99 27.48 24.40
C THR A 790 43.11 28.53 24.48
N LYS A 791 42.80 29.80 24.22
CA LYS A 791 43.77 30.90 24.41
C LYS A 791 44.14 31.16 25.89
N ALA A 792 43.40 30.59 26.85
CA ALA A 792 43.54 30.88 28.29
C ALA A 792 43.85 29.63 29.16
N VAL A 793 43.36 28.45 28.77
CA VAL A 793 43.60 27.17 29.48
C VAL A 793 43.97 26.05 28.52
N GLY A 794 44.97 25.27 28.89
CA GLY A 794 45.25 23.94 28.32
C GLY A 794 44.58 22.85 29.16
N ARG A 795 44.17 21.75 28.52
CA ARG A 795 43.47 20.63 29.16
C ARG A 795 44.21 19.32 28.97
N TYR A 796 44.38 18.59 30.06
CA TYR A 796 45.27 17.43 30.11
C TYR A 796 44.61 16.22 30.78
N HIS A 797 45.00 15.02 30.36
CA HIS A 797 44.82 13.77 31.10
C HIS A 797 46.18 13.26 31.57
N THR A 798 46.24 12.67 32.76
CA THR A 798 47.43 11.93 33.24
C THR A 798 47.42 10.51 32.65
N PRO A 799 48.55 9.78 32.66
CA PRO A 799 48.57 8.36 32.27
C PRO A 799 47.61 7.52 33.13
N GLU A 800 47.55 7.81 34.43
CA GLU A 800 46.67 7.16 35.41
C GLU A 800 45.19 7.40 35.07
N VAL A 801 44.78 8.67 34.86
CA VAL A 801 43.42 9.03 34.44
C VAL A 801 43.07 8.40 33.09
N LYS A 802 44.02 8.36 32.14
CA LYS A 802 43.79 7.75 30.84
C LYS A 802 43.53 6.24 30.94
N LYS A 803 44.27 5.50 31.77
CA LYS A 803 44.00 4.07 32.01
C LYS A 803 42.61 3.88 32.61
N MET A 804 42.30 4.58 33.71
CA MET A 804 41.03 4.47 34.40
C MET A 804 39.85 4.85 33.50
N LEU A 805 39.99 5.86 32.62
CA LEU A 805 38.97 6.17 31.62
C LEU A 805 38.77 5.03 30.61
N GLN A 806 39.83 4.40 30.11
CA GLN A 806 39.69 3.27 29.18
C GLN A 806 39.00 2.05 29.83
N GLU A 807 39.34 1.77 31.09
CA GLU A 807 38.78 0.71 31.93
C GLU A 807 37.29 0.98 32.24
N ARG A 808 36.96 2.20 32.67
CA ARG A 808 35.59 2.65 32.89
C ARG A 808 34.75 2.66 31.61
N ASP A 809 35.30 3.12 30.49
CA ASP A 809 34.58 3.19 29.22
C ASP A 809 34.33 1.78 28.65
N GLN A 810 35.26 0.83 28.89
CA GLN A 810 35.03 -0.60 28.66
C GLN A 810 33.90 -1.15 29.55
N HIS A 811 33.87 -0.85 30.85
CA HIS A 811 32.75 -1.25 31.72
C HIS A 811 31.42 -0.61 31.28
N LYS A 812 31.40 0.64 30.81
CA LYS A 812 30.20 1.31 30.27
C LYS A 812 29.72 0.66 28.95
N GLU A 813 30.63 0.15 28.12
CA GLU A 813 30.31 -0.65 26.93
C GLU A 813 29.74 -2.04 27.30
N SER A 814 30.38 -2.75 28.24
CA SER A 814 29.87 -4.01 28.78
C SER A 814 28.50 -3.85 29.44
N LEU A 815 28.29 -2.79 30.22
CA LEU A 815 27.00 -2.46 30.85
C LEU A 815 25.93 -2.22 29.77
N ALA A 816 26.26 -1.44 28.73
CA ALA A 816 25.35 -1.18 27.62
C ALA A 816 24.92 -2.48 26.89
N ALA A 817 25.81 -3.47 26.78
CA ALA A 817 25.50 -4.78 26.22
C ALA A 817 24.70 -5.67 27.19
N ALA A 818 25.01 -5.65 28.48
CA ALA A 818 24.26 -6.35 29.52
C ALA A 818 22.81 -5.84 29.62
N CYS A 819 22.59 -4.52 29.59
CA CYS A 819 21.26 -3.91 29.55
C CYS A 819 20.43 -4.33 28.32
N ASP A 820 21.03 -4.46 27.15
CA ASP A 820 20.33 -4.90 25.93
C ASP A 820 20.08 -6.43 25.95
N ALA A 821 21.00 -7.22 26.51
CA ALA A 821 20.79 -8.64 26.75
C ALA A 821 19.67 -8.90 27.77
N ALA A 822 19.66 -8.18 28.90
CA ALA A 822 18.61 -8.21 29.91
C ALA A 822 17.24 -7.82 29.33
N TYR A 823 17.17 -6.75 28.55
CA TYR A 823 15.94 -6.38 27.84
C TYR A 823 15.49 -7.48 26.85
N THR A 824 16.43 -8.14 26.17
CA THR A 824 16.12 -9.30 25.29
C THR A 824 15.61 -10.51 26.09
N ARG A 825 16.11 -10.76 27.31
CA ARG A 825 15.58 -11.78 28.24
C ARG A 825 14.13 -11.44 28.65
N LEU A 826 13.83 -10.18 28.96
CA LEU A 826 12.47 -9.73 29.28
C LEU A 826 11.52 -9.95 28.10
N LEU A 827 11.87 -9.50 26.89
CA LEU A 827 11.03 -9.74 25.70
C LEU A 827 10.79 -11.25 25.48
N GLN A 828 11.80 -12.11 25.67
CA GLN A 828 11.65 -13.57 25.58
C GLN A 828 10.66 -14.13 26.63
N SER A 829 10.59 -13.55 27.83
CA SER A 829 9.65 -13.91 28.89
C SER A 829 8.21 -13.44 28.61
N ILE A 830 8.03 -12.39 27.82
CA ILE A 830 6.71 -11.97 27.33
C ILE A 830 6.28 -12.87 26.15
N SER A 831 7.21 -13.25 25.27
CA SER A 831 6.96 -14.11 24.12
C SER A 831 6.46 -15.51 24.48
N SER A 832 6.75 -16.06 25.66
CA SER A 832 6.14 -17.32 26.11
C SER A 832 4.65 -17.18 26.45
N LYS A 833 4.19 -15.98 26.82
CA LYS A 833 2.77 -15.65 27.05
C LYS A 833 2.07 -15.10 25.79
N TYR A 834 2.74 -15.11 24.62
CA TYR A 834 2.24 -14.56 23.35
C TYR A 834 0.83 -15.04 23.01
N GLN A 835 0.53 -16.33 23.22
CA GLN A 835 -0.75 -16.91 22.86
C GLN A 835 -1.92 -16.33 23.68
N GLN A 836 -1.75 -16.12 24.99
CA GLN A 836 -2.76 -15.53 25.86
C GLN A 836 -2.99 -14.06 25.51
N LEU A 837 -1.90 -13.32 25.28
CA LEU A 837 -1.95 -11.92 24.84
C LEU A 837 -2.63 -11.78 23.47
N ARG A 838 -2.37 -12.68 22.51
CA ARG A 838 -3.01 -12.65 21.18
C ARG A 838 -4.49 -13.05 21.24
N ASP A 839 -4.87 -14.00 22.09
CA ASP A 839 -6.29 -14.36 22.26
C ASP A 839 -7.10 -13.21 22.88
N CYS A 840 -6.55 -12.46 23.84
CA CYS A 840 -7.17 -11.21 24.32
C CYS A 840 -7.33 -10.18 23.19
N ILE A 841 -6.28 -9.94 22.38
CA ILE A 841 -6.35 -8.99 21.25
C ILE A 841 -7.36 -9.44 20.19
N GLN A 842 -7.46 -10.74 19.91
CA GLN A 842 -8.45 -11.32 19.00
C GLN A 842 -9.88 -11.19 19.55
N SER A 843 -10.09 -11.32 20.85
CA SER A 843 -11.39 -11.05 21.49
C SER A 843 -11.78 -9.57 21.35
N LEU A 844 -10.85 -8.63 21.55
CA LEU A 844 -11.09 -7.20 21.30
C LEU A 844 -11.39 -6.91 19.82
N ALA A 845 -10.70 -7.58 18.89
CA ALA A 845 -10.95 -7.46 17.46
C ALA A 845 -12.37 -7.90 17.10
N THR A 846 -12.83 -9.02 17.68
CA THR A 846 -14.21 -9.52 17.52
C THR A 846 -15.23 -8.52 18.07
N LEU A 847 -15.01 -7.99 19.28
CA LEU A 847 -15.91 -7.01 19.90
C LEU A 847 -16.00 -5.69 19.08
N ASP A 848 -14.89 -5.18 18.56
CA ASP A 848 -14.86 -3.97 17.72
C ASP A 848 -15.51 -4.20 16.34
N ALA A 849 -15.35 -5.39 15.75
CA ALA A 849 -16.04 -5.77 14.52
C ALA A 849 -17.56 -5.92 14.73
N LEU A 850 -18.01 -6.54 15.83
CA LEU A 850 -19.43 -6.63 16.19
C LEU A 850 -20.04 -5.25 16.49
N LEU A 851 -19.33 -4.40 17.24
CA LEU A 851 -19.73 -3.03 17.52
C LEU A 851 -19.81 -2.17 16.23
N SER A 852 -18.93 -2.44 15.25
CA SER A 852 -18.99 -1.82 13.92
C SER A 852 -20.27 -2.20 13.17
N LEU A 853 -20.65 -3.48 13.20
CA LEU A 853 -21.91 -3.96 12.61
C LEU A 853 -23.14 -3.42 13.35
N ALA A 854 -23.11 -3.32 14.69
CA ALA A 854 -24.17 -2.71 15.48
C ALA A 854 -24.33 -1.20 15.20
N THR A 855 -23.22 -0.48 15.02
CA THR A 855 -23.21 0.94 14.62
C THR A 855 -23.80 1.14 13.22
N LEU A 856 -23.66 0.16 12.32
CA LEU A 856 -24.33 0.16 11.01
C LEU A 856 -25.82 -0.18 11.14
N ALA A 857 -26.15 -1.22 11.92
CA ALA A 857 -27.52 -1.68 12.18
C ALA A 857 -28.41 -0.63 12.85
N SER A 858 -27.82 0.35 13.54
CA SER A 858 -28.51 1.46 14.20
C SER A 858 -28.87 2.61 13.23
N GLN A 859 -28.52 2.52 11.95
CA GLN A 859 -28.84 3.56 10.95
C GLN A 859 -30.29 3.43 10.42
N PRO A 860 -30.94 4.53 10.00
CA PRO A 860 -32.32 4.50 9.54
C PRO A 860 -32.59 3.51 8.38
N GLY A 861 -33.63 2.70 8.55
CA GLY A 861 -34.07 1.70 7.57
C GLY A 861 -33.13 0.49 7.42
N TYR A 862 -32.26 0.23 8.40
CA TYR A 862 -31.58 -1.06 8.51
C TYR A 862 -32.46 -2.04 9.27
N VAL A 863 -32.68 -3.23 8.70
CA VAL A 863 -33.54 -4.29 9.24
C VAL A 863 -32.76 -5.56 9.52
N LYS A 864 -33.19 -6.33 10.53
CA LYS A 864 -32.65 -7.66 10.82
C LYS A 864 -33.13 -8.66 9.76
N PRO A 865 -32.23 -9.28 8.99
CA PRO A 865 -32.61 -10.34 8.05
C PRO A 865 -33.04 -11.62 8.80
N THR A 866 -34.03 -12.34 8.27
CA THR A 866 -34.49 -13.63 8.81
C THR A 866 -34.05 -14.79 7.92
N PHE A 867 -33.35 -15.79 8.47
CA PHE A 867 -32.71 -16.85 7.68
C PHE A 867 -33.54 -18.13 7.51
N THR A 868 -33.74 -18.55 6.27
CA THR A 868 -34.54 -19.72 5.88
C THR A 868 -33.68 -20.94 5.55
N SER A 869 -34.26 -22.13 5.73
CA SER A 869 -33.70 -23.39 5.25
C SER A 869 -33.91 -23.60 3.75
N ALA A 870 -34.95 -22.98 3.16
CA ALA A 870 -35.17 -22.94 1.72
C ALA A 870 -34.26 -21.90 1.05
N THR A 871 -33.79 -22.20 -0.16
CA THR A 871 -33.11 -21.22 -1.04
C THR A 871 -34.13 -20.20 -1.55
N GLU A 872 -34.10 -18.99 -0.99
CA GLU A 872 -34.91 -17.84 -1.41
C GLU A 872 -34.15 -16.54 -1.18
N LEU A 873 -34.53 -15.48 -1.89
CA LEU A 873 -34.02 -14.13 -1.73
C LEU A 873 -35.22 -13.20 -1.86
N SER A 874 -35.80 -12.83 -0.71
CA SER A 874 -37.02 -12.04 -0.63
C SER A 874 -36.74 -10.76 0.17
N ILE A 875 -36.55 -9.65 -0.53
CA ILE A 875 -36.20 -8.35 0.03
C ILE A 875 -37.29 -7.36 -0.39
N THR A 876 -37.83 -6.63 0.57
CA THR A 876 -38.79 -5.54 0.31
C THR A 876 -38.14 -4.20 0.60
N GLY A 877 -38.32 -3.23 -0.30
CA GLY A 877 -37.70 -1.91 -0.23
C GLY A 877 -36.17 -1.94 -0.15
N ALA A 878 -35.51 -2.78 -0.95
CA ALA A 878 -34.06 -2.88 -1.03
C ALA A 878 -33.42 -1.54 -1.44
N ARG A 879 -32.34 -1.13 -0.76
CA ARG A 879 -31.56 0.06 -1.06
C ARG A 879 -30.09 -0.30 -1.26
N HIS A 880 -29.39 0.38 -2.17
CA HIS A 880 -28.03 -0.01 -2.54
C HIS A 880 -26.99 0.41 -1.47
N PRO A 881 -26.37 -0.52 -0.74
CA PRO A 881 -25.64 -0.19 0.50
C PRO A 881 -24.52 0.84 0.34
N THR A 882 -23.81 0.80 -0.79
CA THR A 882 -22.68 1.69 -1.07
C THR A 882 -23.03 3.00 -1.76
N VAL A 883 -24.19 3.07 -2.44
CA VAL A 883 -24.57 4.22 -3.28
C VAL A 883 -25.46 5.18 -2.50
N GLU A 884 -26.38 4.66 -1.69
CA GLU A 884 -27.23 5.49 -0.81
C GLU A 884 -26.41 6.46 0.08
N PRO A 885 -25.28 6.07 0.73
CA PRO A 885 -24.45 6.99 1.51
C PRO A 885 -23.61 7.99 0.69
N LEU A 886 -23.65 7.93 -0.64
CA LEU A 886 -22.91 8.82 -1.55
C LEU A 886 -23.81 9.78 -2.33
N LEU A 887 -25.11 9.51 -2.40
CA LEU A 887 -26.08 10.40 -3.06
C LEU A 887 -26.41 11.62 -2.19
N LEU A 888 -26.76 12.72 -2.87
CA LEU A 888 -27.35 13.91 -2.24
C LEU A 888 -28.89 13.80 -2.18
N ASP A 889 -29.47 13.10 -3.15
CA ASP A 889 -30.91 12.84 -3.28
C ASP A 889 -31.29 11.44 -2.73
N SER A 890 -32.57 11.22 -2.47
CA SER A 890 -33.07 9.95 -1.93
C SER A 890 -32.96 8.80 -2.93
N TYR A 891 -32.35 7.68 -2.52
CA TYR A 891 -32.35 6.43 -3.30
C TYR A 891 -33.76 5.82 -3.40
N VAL A 892 -34.18 5.38 -4.59
CA VAL A 892 -35.49 4.74 -4.81
C VAL A 892 -35.43 3.27 -4.37
N PRO A 893 -36.18 2.85 -3.34
CA PRO A 893 -36.16 1.48 -2.86
C PRO A 893 -36.91 0.54 -3.81
N ASN A 894 -36.43 -0.71 -3.95
CA ASN A 894 -36.96 -1.68 -4.91
C ASN A 894 -37.20 -3.06 -4.30
N ASP A 895 -38.25 -3.77 -4.73
CA ASP A 895 -38.55 -5.13 -4.24
C ASP A 895 -37.81 -6.20 -5.07
N VAL A 896 -37.31 -7.24 -4.40
CA VAL A 896 -36.61 -8.39 -5.01
C VAL A 896 -37.21 -9.68 -4.47
N HIS A 897 -37.75 -10.52 -5.35
CA HIS A 897 -38.29 -11.83 -4.95
C HIS A 897 -37.78 -12.94 -5.88
N LEU A 898 -37.04 -13.88 -5.28
CA LEU A 898 -36.55 -15.11 -5.89
C LEU A 898 -36.74 -16.30 -4.93
N SER A 899 -37.04 -17.48 -5.46
CA SER A 899 -37.22 -18.73 -4.69
C SER A 899 -36.85 -19.94 -5.53
N SER A 900 -36.39 -21.02 -4.88
CA SER A 900 -36.23 -22.33 -5.50
C SER A 900 -37.54 -22.90 -6.08
N THR A 901 -38.69 -22.40 -5.62
CA THR A 901 -40.02 -22.77 -6.13
C THR A 901 -40.40 -21.95 -7.37
N ALA A 902 -40.89 -20.72 -7.18
CA ALA A 902 -41.09 -19.72 -8.23
C ALA A 902 -41.13 -18.28 -7.64
N PRO A 903 -40.65 -17.26 -8.37
CA PRO A 903 -39.79 -17.35 -9.55
C PRO A 903 -38.35 -17.71 -9.14
N ARG A 904 -37.68 -18.54 -9.94
CA ARG A 904 -36.26 -18.91 -9.78
C ARG A 904 -35.33 -17.96 -10.53
N ALA A 905 -35.81 -17.31 -11.60
CA ALA A 905 -35.08 -16.26 -12.30
C ALA A 905 -35.91 -14.99 -12.52
N LEU A 906 -35.26 -13.83 -12.39
CA LEU A 906 -35.75 -12.55 -12.88
C LEU A 906 -35.01 -12.17 -14.16
N LEU A 907 -35.76 -11.94 -15.24
CA LEU A 907 -35.24 -11.45 -16.51
C LEU A 907 -35.46 -9.92 -16.56
N VAL A 908 -34.36 -9.17 -16.42
CA VAL A 908 -34.35 -7.73 -16.19
C VAL A 908 -34.08 -6.96 -17.49
N THR A 909 -35.03 -6.13 -17.90
CA THR A 909 -34.98 -5.36 -19.17
C THR A 909 -35.06 -3.85 -18.94
N GLY A 910 -34.84 -3.06 -20.00
CA GLY A 910 -34.95 -1.59 -19.99
C GLY A 910 -33.63 -0.84 -20.27
N PRO A 911 -33.64 0.50 -20.25
CA PRO A 911 -32.50 1.33 -20.65
C PRO A 911 -31.30 1.21 -19.69
N ASN A 912 -30.08 1.47 -20.19
CA ASN A 912 -28.85 1.37 -19.36
C ASN A 912 -28.77 2.45 -18.27
N MET A 913 -29.34 3.65 -18.51
CA MET A 913 -29.45 4.70 -17.49
C MET A 913 -30.63 4.49 -16.51
N GLY A 914 -31.46 3.47 -16.70
CA GLY A 914 -32.65 3.22 -15.87
C GLY A 914 -32.39 2.57 -14.50
N GLY A 915 -31.13 2.28 -14.16
CA GLY A 915 -30.74 1.73 -12.85
C GLY A 915 -30.57 0.20 -12.75
N LYS A 916 -30.71 -0.55 -13.85
CA LYS A 916 -30.65 -2.04 -13.88
C LYS A 916 -29.52 -2.64 -13.04
N SER A 917 -28.28 -2.21 -13.30
CA SER A 917 -27.10 -2.76 -12.61
C SER A 917 -27.06 -2.36 -11.13
N SER A 918 -27.65 -1.24 -10.73
CA SER A 918 -27.82 -0.88 -9.31
C SER A 918 -28.83 -1.80 -8.63
N TYR A 919 -30.00 -2.02 -9.24
CA TYR A 919 -31.00 -2.95 -8.72
C TYR A 919 -30.38 -4.35 -8.46
N VAL A 920 -29.71 -4.93 -9.45
CA VAL A 920 -29.12 -6.28 -9.32
C VAL A 920 -27.93 -6.32 -8.36
N ARG A 921 -27.06 -5.31 -8.33
CA ARG A 921 -25.98 -5.21 -7.32
C ARG A 921 -26.55 -5.08 -5.91
N SER A 922 -27.64 -4.34 -5.71
CA SER A 922 -28.26 -4.16 -4.38
C SER A 922 -28.74 -5.48 -3.78
N ALA A 923 -29.35 -6.35 -4.60
CA ALA A 923 -29.81 -7.68 -4.19
C ALA A 923 -28.65 -8.57 -3.71
N ALA A 924 -27.56 -8.63 -4.49
CA ALA A 924 -26.37 -9.38 -4.14
C ALA A 924 -25.68 -8.85 -2.88
N LEU A 925 -25.51 -7.52 -2.78
CA LEU A 925 -24.88 -6.88 -1.63
C LEU A 925 -25.69 -7.08 -0.35
N ILE A 926 -27.03 -7.05 -0.42
CA ILE A 926 -27.89 -7.33 0.74
C ILE A 926 -27.78 -8.79 1.18
N ALA A 927 -27.73 -9.76 0.25
CA ALA A 927 -27.51 -11.17 0.59
C ALA A 927 -26.14 -11.39 1.26
N ILE A 928 -25.08 -10.79 0.71
CA ILE A 928 -23.72 -10.82 1.25
C ILE A 928 -23.68 -10.18 2.65
N MET A 929 -24.25 -8.97 2.84
CA MET A 929 -24.34 -8.32 4.15
C MET A 929 -25.09 -9.15 5.18
N GLY A 930 -26.19 -9.80 4.77
CA GLY A 930 -26.92 -10.75 5.58
C GLY A 930 -26.01 -11.87 6.09
N GLN A 931 -25.31 -12.57 5.20
CA GLN A 931 -24.41 -13.67 5.57
C GLN A 931 -23.06 -13.24 6.19
N ILE A 932 -22.71 -11.95 6.16
CA ILE A 932 -21.65 -11.39 7.02
C ILE A 932 -22.11 -11.34 8.50
N GLY A 933 -23.42 -11.37 8.75
CA GLY A 933 -24.04 -11.20 10.07
C GLY A 933 -24.42 -9.76 10.39
N SER A 934 -24.72 -8.96 9.35
CA SER A 934 -25.15 -7.58 9.48
C SER A 934 -26.68 -7.45 9.37
N TYR A 935 -27.23 -6.40 9.94
CA TYR A 935 -28.51 -5.84 9.46
C TYR A 935 -28.31 -5.29 8.04
N VAL A 936 -29.39 -5.21 7.27
CA VAL A 936 -29.36 -4.86 5.84
C VAL A 936 -30.27 -3.65 5.52
N PRO A 937 -29.93 -2.80 4.54
CA PRO A 937 -30.74 -1.62 4.20
C PRO A 937 -31.96 -2.02 3.35
N ALA A 938 -33.04 -2.41 4.03
CA ALA A 938 -34.31 -2.84 3.45
C ALA A 938 -35.47 -2.59 4.43
N THR A 939 -36.72 -2.63 3.95
CA THR A 939 -37.92 -2.59 4.80
C THR A 939 -38.12 -3.92 5.54
N ALA A 940 -37.95 -5.05 4.85
CA ALA A 940 -37.83 -6.39 5.43
C ALA A 940 -37.03 -7.30 4.49
N ALA A 941 -36.26 -8.25 5.05
CA ALA A 941 -35.43 -9.17 4.27
C ALA A 941 -35.51 -10.60 4.83
N ARG A 942 -35.81 -11.57 3.95
CA ARG A 942 -35.86 -13.01 4.24
C ARG A 942 -34.92 -13.72 3.25
N LEU A 943 -33.91 -14.39 3.81
CA LEU A 943 -32.72 -14.82 3.07
C LEU A 943 -32.49 -16.33 3.29
N GLY A 944 -32.42 -17.08 2.20
CA GLY A 944 -31.85 -18.43 2.21
C GLY A 944 -30.33 -18.37 2.32
N MET A 945 -29.73 -19.40 2.90
CA MET A 945 -28.27 -19.49 3.03
C MET A 945 -27.64 -19.83 1.67
N LEU A 946 -27.08 -18.84 0.99
CA LEU A 946 -26.34 -19.04 -0.26
C LEU A 946 -24.95 -19.64 0.00
N ASP A 947 -24.43 -20.43 -0.94
CA ASP A 947 -23.07 -20.98 -0.89
C ASP A 947 -22.06 -20.16 -1.72
N ALA A 948 -22.52 -19.51 -2.78
CA ALA A 948 -21.73 -18.67 -3.66
C ALA A 948 -22.58 -17.53 -4.25
N VAL A 949 -21.91 -16.42 -4.58
CA VAL A 949 -22.46 -15.38 -5.46
C VAL A 949 -21.55 -15.29 -6.67
N PHE A 950 -22.13 -15.50 -7.85
CA PHE A 950 -21.45 -15.43 -9.14
C PHE A 950 -21.99 -14.24 -9.92
N THR A 951 -21.15 -13.23 -10.16
CA THR A 951 -21.48 -12.17 -11.11
C THR A 951 -20.64 -12.29 -12.37
N ARG A 952 -21.28 -12.21 -13.53
CA ARG A 952 -20.67 -11.63 -14.72
C ARG A 952 -21.30 -10.26 -14.95
N MET A 953 -20.58 -9.19 -14.66
CA MET A 953 -21.01 -7.80 -14.92
C MET A 953 -19.95 -7.00 -15.70
N GLY A 954 -20.42 -6.11 -16.58
CA GLY A 954 -19.57 -5.15 -17.29
C GLY A 954 -18.79 -5.71 -18.49
N ALA A 955 -17.97 -4.85 -19.09
CA ALA A 955 -17.10 -5.16 -20.23
C ALA A 955 -15.63 -4.95 -19.84
N PHE A 956 -14.95 -6.04 -19.48
CA PHE A 956 -13.51 -6.03 -19.22
C PHE A 956 -12.74 -6.51 -20.45
N ASP A 957 -12.21 -5.56 -21.21
CA ASP A 957 -11.35 -5.83 -22.36
C ASP A 957 -9.97 -6.30 -21.89
N ASN A 958 -9.67 -7.60 -22.02
CA ASN A 958 -8.35 -8.14 -21.72
C ASN A 958 -7.33 -7.86 -22.86
N MET A 959 -7.20 -6.58 -23.22
CA MET A 959 -6.30 -6.07 -24.29
C MET A 959 -4.87 -6.59 -24.16
N LEU A 960 -4.39 -6.86 -22.94
CA LEU A 960 -3.04 -7.37 -22.66
C LEU A 960 -2.81 -8.82 -23.11
N LYS A 961 -3.87 -9.58 -23.36
CA LYS A 961 -3.78 -10.93 -23.93
C LYS A 961 -4.02 -10.98 -25.44
N GLY A 962 -4.75 -10.00 -26.01
CA GLY A 962 -5.23 -10.05 -27.40
C GLY A 962 -6.36 -11.07 -27.61
N GLU A 963 -7.02 -11.50 -26.53
CA GLU A 963 -8.19 -12.39 -26.56
C GLU A 963 -9.45 -11.58 -26.91
N SER A 964 -10.36 -12.18 -27.67
CA SER A 964 -11.67 -11.55 -27.94
C SER A 964 -12.44 -11.33 -26.63
N THR A 965 -13.07 -10.18 -26.49
CA THR A 965 -13.90 -9.80 -25.34
C THR A 965 -15.00 -10.84 -25.07
N PHE A 966 -15.54 -11.42 -26.14
CA PHE A 966 -16.52 -12.51 -26.11
C PHE A 966 -15.94 -13.85 -25.64
N MET A 967 -14.66 -14.14 -25.91
CA MET A 967 -14.02 -15.37 -25.43
C MET A 967 -13.80 -15.33 -23.91
N VAL A 968 -13.45 -14.16 -23.38
CA VAL A 968 -13.38 -13.94 -21.92
C VAL A 968 -14.77 -14.11 -21.30
N GLU A 969 -15.78 -13.46 -21.86
CA GLU A 969 -17.19 -13.55 -21.43
C GLU A 969 -17.74 -14.98 -21.39
N LEU A 970 -17.48 -15.79 -22.43
CA LEU A 970 -17.89 -17.19 -22.45
C LEU A 970 -17.08 -18.04 -21.47
N SER A 971 -15.80 -17.76 -21.24
CA SER A 971 -15.00 -18.49 -20.26
C SER A 971 -15.43 -18.19 -18.83
N GLU A 972 -15.72 -16.91 -18.51
CA GLU A 972 -16.31 -16.51 -17.22
C GLU A 972 -17.64 -17.22 -17.01
N THR A 973 -18.51 -17.21 -18.02
CA THR A 973 -19.81 -17.89 -17.97
C THR A 973 -19.64 -19.40 -17.79
N ALA A 974 -18.73 -20.04 -18.53
CA ALA A 974 -18.47 -21.47 -18.41
C ALA A 974 -17.93 -21.86 -17.02
N ASP A 975 -17.10 -21.03 -16.39
CA ASP A 975 -16.63 -21.27 -15.02
C ASP A 975 -17.77 -21.11 -13.99
N ILE A 976 -18.67 -20.13 -14.18
CA ILE A 976 -19.90 -20.02 -13.38
C ILE A 976 -20.77 -21.29 -13.53
N LEU A 977 -20.97 -21.78 -14.75
CA LEU A 977 -21.79 -22.97 -15.02
C LEU A 977 -21.22 -24.26 -14.40
N LYS A 978 -19.89 -24.38 -14.29
CA LYS A 978 -19.23 -25.52 -13.62
C LYS A 978 -19.32 -25.45 -12.09
N SER A 979 -19.39 -24.25 -11.53
CA SER A 979 -19.23 -23.99 -10.10
C SER A 979 -20.52 -23.67 -9.34
N ALA A 980 -21.58 -23.26 -10.05
CA ALA A 980 -22.86 -22.92 -9.44
C ALA A 980 -23.64 -24.17 -8.98
N THR A 981 -24.44 -23.99 -7.91
CA THR A 981 -25.28 -25.03 -7.31
C THR A 981 -26.73 -24.53 -7.14
N PRO A 982 -27.70 -25.40 -6.76
CA PRO A 982 -29.06 -24.98 -6.38
C PRO A 982 -29.14 -24.05 -5.16
N ARG A 983 -28.01 -23.69 -4.53
CA ARG A 983 -27.90 -22.70 -3.46
C ARG A 983 -27.14 -21.43 -3.85
N SER A 984 -26.64 -21.33 -5.08
CA SER A 984 -25.89 -20.16 -5.52
C SER A 984 -26.83 -19.06 -6.06
N LEU A 985 -26.35 -17.81 -6.01
CA LEU A 985 -26.95 -16.68 -6.72
C LEU A 985 -26.11 -16.38 -7.97
N VAL A 986 -26.73 -16.46 -9.15
CA VAL A 986 -26.11 -16.23 -10.46
C VAL A 986 -26.64 -14.91 -11.04
N ILE A 987 -25.71 -14.04 -11.44
CA ILE A 987 -25.98 -12.72 -12.01
C ILE A 987 -25.25 -12.64 -13.35
N LEU A 988 -26.01 -12.40 -14.42
CA LEU A 988 -25.48 -12.30 -15.79
C LEU A 988 -25.94 -10.97 -16.41
N ASP A 989 -25.00 -10.12 -16.80
CA ASP A 989 -25.25 -8.80 -17.37
C ASP A 989 -24.80 -8.73 -18.84
N GLU A 990 -25.76 -8.49 -19.74
CA GLU A 990 -25.58 -8.34 -21.19
C GLU A 990 -24.73 -9.47 -21.85
N LEU A 991 -24.99 -10.73 -21.45
CA LEU A 991 -24.40 -11.93 -22.04
C LEU A 991 -24.78 -12.04 -23.54
N GLY A 992 -23.79 -12.30 -24.39
CA GLY A 992 -23.96 -12.45 -25.84
C GLY A 992 -23.62 -11.19 -26.64
N ARG A 993 -23.44 -10.02 -26.01
CA ARG A 993 -23.26 -8.73 -26.75
C ARG A 993 -21.97 -8.65 -27.58
N GLY A 994 -21.00 -9.54 -27.34
CA GLY A 994 -19.72 -9.57 -28.04
C GLY A 994 -19.69 -10.36 -29.36
N THR A 995 -20.83 -10.90 -29.80
CA THR A 995 -20.95 -11.72 -31.02
C THR A 995 -22.13 -11.27 -31.90
N SER A 996 -22.47 -12.04 -32.96
CA SER A 996 -23.64 -11.75 -33.79
C SER A 996 -24.94 -11.82 -32.97
N THR A 997 -25.95 -11.04 -33.35
CA THR A 997 -27.22 -10.98 -32.61
C THR A 997 -27.92 -12.35 -32.53
N PHE A 998 -27.75 -13.21 -33.54
CA PHE A 998 -28.36 -14.55 -33.55
C PHE A 998 -27.63 -15.49 -32.59
N ASP A 999 -26.30 -15.53 -32.63
CA ASP A 999 -25.50 -16.36 -31.73
C ASP A 999 -25.64 -15.90 -30.28
N GLY A 1000 -25.65 -14.58 -30.05
CA GLY A 1000 -25.78 -13.97 -28.74
C GLY A 1000 -27.14 -14.28 -28.08
N VAL A 1001 -28.23 -14.21 -28.84
CA VAL A 1001 -29.57 -14.62 -28.37
C VAL A 1001 -29.60 -16.12 -28.04
N ALA A 1002 -29.12 -16.97 -28.95
CA ALA A 1002 -29.16 -18.43 -28.78
C ALA A 1002 -28.34 -18.90 -27.58
N ILE A 1003 -27.15 -18.32 -27.38
CA ILE A 1003 -26.29 -18.62 -26.22
C ILE A 1003 -26.92 -18.10 -24.93
N ALA A 1004 -27.48 -16.88 -24.93
CA ALA A 1004 -28.17 -16.34 -23.76
C ALA A 1004 -29.39 -17.18 -23.36
N GLU A 1005 -30.14 -17.73 -24.32
CA GLU A 1005 -31.29 -18.61 -24.09
C GLU A 1005 -30.85 -19.97 -23.53
N ALA A 1006 -29.87 -20.62 -24.15
CA ALA A 1006 -29.35 -21.91 -23.67
C ALA A 1006 -28.74 -21.81 -22.25
N VAL A 1007 -28.03 -20.72 -21.95
CA VAL A 1007 -27.47 -20.47 -20.61
C VAL A 1007 -28.58 -20.19 -19.58
N LEU A 1008 -29.60 -19.40 -19.93
CA LEU A 1008 -30.74 -19.17 -19.04
C LEU A 1008 -31.48 -20.47 -18.71
N ASP A 1009 -31.74 -21.31 -19.70
CA ASP A 1009 -32.44 -22.58 -19.51
C ASP A 1009 -31.63 -23.55 -18.64
N TYR A 1010 -30.34 -23.71 -18.93
CA TYR A 1010 -29.44 -24.58 -18.17
C TYR A 1010 -29.32 -24.15 -16.69
N VAL A 1011 -29.17 -22.84 -16.40
CA VAL A 1011 -29.06 -22.36 -15.01
C VAL A 1011 -30.38 -22.55 -14.25
N VAL A 1012 -31.54 -22.37 -14.92
CA VAL A 1012 -32.86 -22.47 -14.28
C VAL A 1012 -33.31 -23.93 -14.09
N ARG A 1013 -33.13 -24.79 -15.10
CA ARG A 1013 -33.59 -26.20 -15.07
C ARG A 1013 -32.57 -27.16 -14.48
N GLU A 1014 -31.35 -27.20 -15.03
CA GLU A 1014 -30.31 -28.19 -14.68
C GLU A 1014 -29.57 -27.82 -13.38
N VAL A 1015 -29.05 -26.59 -13.29
CA VAL A 1015 -28.32 -26.13 -12.08
C VAL A 1015 -29.28 -25.77 -10.95
N GLY A 1016 -30.44 -25.20 -11.28
CA GLY A 1016 -31.47 -24.79 -10.33
C GLY A 1016 -31.10 -23.63 -9.41
N ALA A 1017 -30.11 -22.81 -9.79
CA ALA A 1017 -29.65 -21.65 -9.02
C ALA A 1017 -30.67 -20.49 -9.03
N LEU A 1018 -30.57 -19.59 -8.04
CA LEU A 1018 -31.32 -18.33 -8.08
C LEU A 1018 -30.65 -17.39 -9.09
N THR A 1019 -31.42 -16.78 -10.01
CA THR A 1019 -30.83 -16.07 -11.16
C THR A 1019 -31.38 -14.67 -11.35
N MET A 1020 -30.51 -13.70 -11.65
CA MET A 1020 -30.88 -12.38 -12.18
C MET A 1020 -30.16 -12.17 -13.52
N PHE A 1021 -30.92 -12.20 -14.61
CA PHE A 1021 -30.41 -12.14 -15.99
C PHE A 1021 -30.80 -10.79 -16.60
N ILE A 1022 -29.83 -9.89 -16.79
CA ILE A 1022 -30.05 -8.59 -17.42
C ILE A 1022 -29.82 -8.72 -18.93
N THR A 1023 -30.78 -8.28 -19.74
CA THR A 1023 -30.70 -8.43 -21.20
C THR A 1023 -31.35 -7.29 -21.99
N HIS A 1024 -30.87 -7.09 -23.21
CA HIS A 1024 -31.52 -6.29 -24.26
C HIS A 1024 -32.25 -7.14 -25.29
N TYR A 1025 -32.08 -8.47 -25.24
CA TYR A 1025 -32.70 -9.38 -26.20
C TYR A 1025 -34.18 -9.57 -25.89
N GLN A 1026 -35.03 -8.82 -26.60
CA GLN A 1026 -36.49 -8.89 -26.46
C GLN A 1026 -37.05 -10.30 -26.74
N HIS A 1027 -36.39 -11.09 -27.60
CA HIS A 1027 -36.74 -12.50 -27.81
C HIS A 1027 -36.58 -13.34 -26.53
N LEU A 1028 -35.56 -13.06 -25.71
CA LEU A 1028 -35.30 -13.75 -24.43
C LEU A 1028 -36.47 -13.57 -23.44
N ALA A 1029 -37.27 -12.51 -23.61
CA ALA A 1029 -38.43 -12.25 -22.79
C ALA A 1029 -39.66 -13.11 -23.16
N ARG A 1030 -39.76 -13.63 -24.39
CA ARG A 1030 -40.79 -14.64 -24.74
C ARG A 1030 -40.48 -16.02 -24.15
N VAL A 1031 -39.20 -16.35 -23.98
CA VAL A 1031 -38.74 -17.65 -23.42
C VAL A 1031 -39.37 -17.96 -22.06
N ARG A 1032 -39.79 -16.94 -21.30
CA ARG A 1032 -40.65 -17.08 -20.11
C ARG A 1032 -41.81 -18.07 -20.29
N GLU A 1033 -42.44 -18.09 -21.45
CA GLU A 1033 -43.58 -18.95 -21.79
C GLU A 1033 -43.20 -20.45 -21.80
N ARG A 1034 -41.92 -20.77 -22.07
CA ARG A 1034 -41.35 -22.13 -21.99
C ARG A 1034 -41.09 -22.62 -20.55
N PHE A 1035 -41.24 -21.76 -19.53
CA PHE A 1035 -41.00 -22.10 -18.11
C PHE A 1035 -42.31 -22.33 -17.35
N VAL A 1036 -42.84 -23.54 -17.48
CA VAL A 1036 -44.01 -24.05 -16.74
C VAL A 1036 -43.86 -23.80 -15.24
N GLY A 1037 -44.96 -23.43 -14.57
CA GLY A 1037 -44.96 -23.10 -13.15
C GLY A 1037 -44.45 -21.69 -12.80
N GLY A 1038 -44.09 -20.87 -13.80
CA GLY A 1038 -43.71 -19.46 -13.58
C GLY A 1038 -42.31 -19.29 -12.98
N GLN A 1039 -41.39 -20.22 -13.25
CA GLN A 1039 -40.04 -20.15 -12.72
C GLN A 1039 -39.21 -18.97 -13.26
N VAL A 1040 -39.62 -18.36 -14.38
CA VAL A 1040 -39.01 -17.13 -14.90
C VAL A 1040 -40.05 -16.00 -14.89
N ARG A 1041 -39.63 -14.81 -14.43
CA ARG A 1041 -40.46 -13.60 -14.39
C ARG A 1041 -39.76 -12.44 -15.08
N ASN A 1042 -40.46 -11.81 -16.02
CA ASN A 1042 -39.94 -10.63 -16.71
C ASN A 1042 -40.19 -9.38 -15.86
N VAL A 1043 -39.15 -8.56 -15.71
CA VAL A 1043 -39.22 -7.26 -15.05
C VAL A 1043 -38.48 -6.19 -15.86
N HIS A 1044 -38.83 -4.93 -15.64
CA HIS A 1044 -38.19 -3.78 -16.28
C HIS A 1044 -38.09 -2.59 -15.32
N MET A 1045 -37.15 -1.68 -15.57
CA MET A 1045 -37.11 -0.39 -14.88
C MET A 1045 -38.17 0.55 -15.46
N ARG A 1046 -39.01 1.15 -14.60
CA ARG A 1046 -40.02 2.15 -14.99
C ARG A 1046 -39.39 3.46 -15.45
N PHE A 1047 -40.10 4.11 -16.36
CA PHE A 1047 -39.84 5.45 -16.87
C PHE A 1047 -41.17 6.10 -17.25
N GLU A 1048 -41.21 7.43 -17.29
CA GLU A 1048 -42.31 8.19 -17.89
C GLU A 1048 -41.91 8.73 -19.25
N GLU A 1049 -42.83 8.67 -20.22
CA GLU A 1049 -42.71 9.40 -21.49
C GLU A 1049 -43.39 10.77 -21.38
N ARG A 1050 -42.66 11.83 -21.73
CA ARG A 1050 -43.13 13.22 -21.75
C ARG A 1050 -43.04 13.80 -23.16
N GLU A 1051 -43.77 14.90 -23.40
CA GLU A 1051 -43.93 15.53 -24.72
C GLU A 1051 -44.29 14.55 -25.86
N GLY A 1052 -45.15 13.57 -25.57
CA GLY A 1052 -45.59 12.58 -26.55
C GLY A 1052 -44.54 11.53 -26.92
N GLY A 1053 -43.65 11.17 -25.98
CA GLY A 1053 -42.60 10.16 -26.18
C GLY A 1053 -41.24 10.73 -26.60
N ARG A 1054 -41.07 12.06 -26.57
CA ARG A 1054 -39.81 12.74 -26.97
C ARG A 1054 -38.81 12.87 -25.84
N GLU A 1055 -39.29 13.10 -24.62
CA GLU A 1055 -38.52 13.12 -23.38
C GLU A 1055 -38.82 11.84 -22.57
N VAL A 1056 -37.81 11.28 -21.92
CA VAL A 1056 -37.93 10.08 -21.06
C VAL A 1056 -37.36 10.40 -19.69
N VAL A 1057 -38.18 10.23 -18.64
CA VAL A 1057 -37.78 10.42 -17.24
C VAL A 1057 -37.67 9.06 -16.57
N PHE A 1058 -36.48 8.67 -16.12
CA PHE A 1058 -36.28 7.40 -15.41
C PHE A 1058 -36.82 7.50 -13.98
N LEU A 1059 -37.68 6.54 -13.57
CA LEU A 1059 -38.26 6.50 -12.22
C LEU A 1059 -37.43 5.66 -11.23
N TYR A 1060 -36.48 4.85 -11.74
CA TYR A 1060 -35.62 3.94 -10.95
C TYR A 1060 -36.36 2.88 -10.11
N GLU A 1061 -37.66 2.71 -10.34
CA GLU A 1061 -38.52 1.68 -9.74
C GLU A 1061 -38.64 0.47 -10.68
N VAL A 1062 -38.63 -0.76 -10.15
CA VAL A 1062 -38.86 -2.01 -10.90
C VAL A 1062 -40.35 -2.30 -11.05
N ALA A 1063 -40.74 -2.77 -12.23
CA ALA A 1063 -42.08 -3.27 -12.52
C ALA A 1063 -42.06 -4.60 -13.27
N GLU A 1064 -43.15 -5.35 -13.13
CA GLU A 1064 -43.36 -6.58 -13.89
C GLU A 1064 -43.69 -6.30 -15.36
N GLY A 1065 -43.38 -7.28 -16.22
CA GLY A 1065 -43.58 -7.19 -17.66
C GLY A 1065 -42.32 -6.75 -18.41
N THR A 1066 -42.48 -6.52 -19.71
CA THR A 1066 -41.38 -6.31 -20.66
C THR A 1066 -41.36 -4.86 -21.16
N SER A 1067 -40.15 -4.34 -21.35
CA SER A 1067 -39.95 -3.02 -21.97
C SER A 1067 -40.11 -3.10 -23.49
N LEU A 1068 -41.32 -2.85 -24.01
CA LEU A 1068 -41.70 -3.09 -25.42
C LEU A 1068 -41.03 -2.20 -26.48
N ARG A 1069 -40.26 -1.15 -26.13
CA ARG A 1069 -39.64 -0.22 -27.10
C ARG A 1069 -38.15 0.01 -26.87
N SER A 1070 -37.47 0.46 -27.92
CA SER A 1070 -36.02 0.66 -28.01
C SER A 1070 -35.63 2.15 -27.84
N TYR A 1071 -35.48 2.61 -26.60
CA TYR A 1071 -35.24 4.04 -26.28
C TYR A 1071 -33.89 4.63 -26.72
N GLY A 1072 -33.09 3.91 -27.53
CA GLY A 1072 -31.81 4.39 -28.05
C GLY A 1072 -31.95 5.72 -28.81
N LEU A 1073 -33.06 5.92 -29.53
CA LEU A 1073 -33.39 7.16 -30.23
C LEU A 1073 -33.64 8.33 -29.27
N ASN A 1074 -34.34 8.09 -28.15
CA ASN A 1074 -34.59 9.11 -27.14
C ASN A 1074 -33.33 9.44 -26.32
N VAL A 1075 -32.47 8.45 -26.06
CA VAL A 1075 -31.14 8.68 -25.46
C VAL A 1075 -30.23 9.44 -26.43
N ALA A 1076 -30.30 9.18 -27.74
CA ALA A 1076 -29.61 9.97 -28.77
C ALA A 1076 -30.08 11.44 -28.79
N ARG A 1077 -31.39 11.69 -28.62
CA ARG A 1077 -31.94 13.05 -28.48
C ARG A 1077 -31.42 13.76 -27.23
N LEU A 1078 -31.38 13.08 -26.08
CA LEU A 1078 -30.78 13.60 -24.84
C LEU A 1078 -29.28 13.89 -25.00
N ALA A 1079 -28.56 13.05 -25.77
CA ALA A 1079 -27.16 13.27 -26.15
C ALA A 1079 -26.96 14.36 -27.24
N LYS A 1080 -28.04 15.03 -27.68
CA LYS A 1080 -28.05 16.09 -28.71
C LYS A 1080 -27.54 15.64 -30.07
N VAL A 1081 -27.75 14.36 -30.42
CA VAL A 1081 -27.62 13.89 -31.81
C VAL A 1081 -28.61 14.68 -32.69
N PRO A 1082 -28.21 15.17 -33.89
CA PRO A 1082 -29.10 15.98 -34.71
C PRO A 1082 -30.38 15.24 -35.09
N GLU A 1083 -31.54 15.89 -34.91
CA GLU A 1083 -32.86 15.25 -35.07
C GLU A 1083 -33.03 14.53 -36.42
N ARG A 1084 -32.49 15.09 -37.51
CA ARG A 1084 -32.48 14.46 -38.85
C ARG A 1084 -31.80 13.10 -38.91
N VAL A 1085 -30.85 12.81 -38.02
CA VAL A 1085 -30.23 11.47 -37.89
C VAL A 1085 -31.18 10.53 -37.12
N ILE A 1086 -31.88 11.05 -36.13
CA ILE A 1086 -32.87 10.32 -35.31
C ILE A 1086 -34.09 9.94 -36.17
N GLU A 1087 -34.62 10.87 -36.97
CA GLU A 1087 -35.70 10.65 -37.94
C GLU A 1087 -35.37 9.50 -38.92
N VAL A 1088 -34.15 9.48 -39.46
CA VAL A 1088 -33.69 8.41 -40.37
C VAL A 1088 -33.51 7.09 -39.63
N ALA A 1089 -32.99 7.11 -38.40
CA ALA A 1089 -32.81 5.92 -37.58
C ALA A 1089 -34.15 5.32 -37.11
N GLU A 1090 -35.18 6.13 -36.86
CA GLU A 1090 -36.53 5.70 -36.54
C GLU A 1090 -37.16 4.91 -37.70
N VAL A 1091 -37.10 5.46 -38.91
CA VAL A 1091 -37.53 4.76 -40.14
C VAL A 1091 -36.76 3.46 -40.33
N LYS A 1092 -35.44 3.46 -40.11
CA LYS A 1092 -34.61 2.24 -40.26
C LYS A 1092 -34.89 1.18 -39.18
N SER A 1093 -35.24 1.57 -37.95
CA SER A 1093 -35.67 0.63 -36.92
C SER A 1093 -36.99 -0.05 -37.32
N GLY A 1094 -37.96 0.71 -37.83
CA GLY A 1094 -39.24 0.17 -38.30
C GLY A 1094 -39.08 -0.75 -39.52
N GLU A 1095 -38.24 -0.39 -40.50
CA GLU A 1095 -37.90 -1.26 -41.63
C GLU A 1095 -37.28 -2.59 -41.16
N LEU A 1096 -36.39 -2.56 -40.17
CA LEU A 1096 -35.74 -3.75 -39.61
C LEU A 1096 -36.73 -4.65 -38.86
N GLU A 1097 -37.59 -4.09 -38.00
CA GLU A 1097 -38.62 -4.86 -37.28
C GLU A 1097 -39.58 -5.56 -38.25
N VAL A 1098 -40.07 -4.85 -39.27
CA VAL A 1098 -40.95 -5.42 -40.31
C VAL A 1098 -40.22 -6.48 -41.14
N SER A 1099 -38.95 -6.25 -41.51
CA SER A 1099 -38.14 -7.22 -42.25
C SER A 1099 -37.88 -8.50 -41.44
N MET A 1100 -37.60 -8.39 -40.14
CA MET A 1100 -37.40 -9.53 -39.24
C MET A 1100 -38.70 -10.32 -39.03
N ALA A 1101 -39.84 -9.63 -38.87
CA ALA A 1101 -41.15 -10.28 -38.78
C ALA A 1101 -41.54 -11.00 -40.09
N ALA A 1102 -41.38 -10.35 -41.24
CA ALA A 1102 -41.63 -10.95 -42.55
C ALA A 1102 -40.73 -12.16 -42.82
N SER A 1103 -39.45 -12.09 -42.42
CA SER A 1103 -38.51 -13.22 -42.54
C SER A 1103 -38.91 -14.42 -41.66
N ARG A 1104 -39.49 -14.19 -40.47
CA ARG A 1104 -40.06 -15.25 -39.63
C ARG A 1104 -41.27 -15.91 -40.30
N VAL A 1105 -42.25 -15.13 -40.78
CA VAL A 1105 -43.42 -15.65 -41.50
C VAL A 1105 -42.99 -16.44 -42.74
N GLY A 1106 -42.01 -15.95 -43.49
CA GLY A 1106 -41.42 -16.65 -44.64
C GLY A 1106 -40.61 -17.91 -44.29
N ASN A 1107 -40.20 -18.10 -43.03
CA ASN A 1107 -39.60 -19.36 -42.56
C ASN A 1107 -40.69 -20.35 -42.14
N VAL A 1108 -41.68 -19.92 -41.34
CA VAL A 1108 -42.81 -20.77 -40.92
C VAL A 1108 -43.60 -21.27 -42.13
N SER A 1109 -43.85 -20.41 -43.13
CA SER A 1109 -44.50 -20.81 -44.38
C SER A 1109 -43.73 -21.88 -45.14
N ARG A 1110 -42.38 -21.82 -45.16
CA ARG A 1110 -41.53 -22.84 -45.82
C ARG A 1110 -41.46 -24.14 -45.04
N MET A 1111 -41.49 -24.08 -43.71
CA MET A 1111 -41.63 -25.28 -42.86
C MET A 1111 -43.00 -25.95 -43.07
N MET A 1112 -44.06 -25.15 -43.23
CA MET A 1112 -45.41 -25.64 -43.53
C MET A 1112 -45.48 -26.29 -44.93
N GLU A 1113 -44.86 -25.69 -45.96
CA GLU A 1113 -44.73 -26.30 -47.28
C GLU A 1113 -43.92 -27.60 -47.27
N ALA A 1114 -42.88 -27.70 -46.44
CA ALA A 1114 -42.08 -28.92 -46.28
C ALA A 1114 -42.88 -30.05 -45.61
N LEU A 1115 -43.67 -29.74 -44.58
CA LEU A 1115 -44.59 -30.68 -43.93
C LEU A 1115 -45.67 -31.21 -44.88
N MET A 1116 -46.16 -30.38 -45.80
CA MET A 1116 -47.09 -30.82 -46.85
C MET A 1116 -46.42 -31.69 -47.94
N GLN A 1117 -45.11 -31.98 -47.81
CA GLN A 1117 -44.31 -32.78 -48.75
C GLN A 1117 -43.57 -33.96 -48.09
N GLY A 1118 -43.63 -34.13 -46.76
CA GLY A 1118 -42.93 -35.21 -46.04
C GLY A 1118 -43.56 -35.55 -44.69
N ASP A 1119 -43.73 -36.84 -44.42
CA ASP A 1119 -44.53 -37.41 -43.33
C ASP A 1119 -43.68 -37.67 -42.06
N ASP A 1120 -43.00 -36.61 -41.56
CA ASP A 1120 -42.10 -36.64 -40.40
C ASP A 1120 -42.70 -35.92 -39.18
N GLU A 1121 -43.00 -36.65 -38.11
CA GLU A 1121 -43.59 -36.10 -36.86
C GLU A 1121 -42.69 -35.02 -36.21
N GLU A 1122 -41.35 -35.14 -36.27
CA GLU A 1122 -40.41 -34.12 -35.76
C GLU A 1122 -40.61 -32.73 -36.39
N ASN A 1123 -41.05 -32.67 -37.65
CA ASN A 1123 -41.30 -31.38 -38.29
C ASN A 1123 -42.59 -30.74 -37.80
N LEU A 1124 -43.57 -31.55 -37.37
CA LEU A 1124 -44.88 -31.09 -36.89
C LEU A 1124 -44.75 -30.36 -35.56
N ASP A 1125 -43.99 -30.91 -34.60
CA ASP A 1125 -43.66 -30.22 -33.34
C ASP A 1125 -42.89 -28.91 -33.60
N ARG A 1126 -41.92 -28.91 -34.51
CA ARG A 1126 -41.17 -27.69 -34.91
C ARG A 1126 -42.06 -26.65 -35.60
N LEU A 1127 -43.11 -27.07 -36.32
CA LEU A 1127 -44.08 -26.15 -36.91
C LEU A 1127 -45.00 -25.57 -35.83
N VAL A 1128 -45.44 -26.37 -34.84
CA VAL A 1128 -46.21 -25.87 -33.69
C VAL A 1128 -45.39 -24.84 -32.92
N GLU A 1129 -44.13 -25.15 -32.56
CA GLU A 1129 -43.22 -24.15 -31.97
C GLU A 1129 -43.02 -22.92 -32.86
N GLY A 1130 -42.98 -23.09 -34.19
CA GLY A 1130 -42.83 -22.00 -35.15
C GLY A 1130 -44.05 -21.08 -35.23
N ILE A 1131 -45.25 -21.64 -35.03
CA ILE A 1131 -46.52 -20.92 -34.99
C ILE A 1131 -46.71 -20.22 -33.63
N GLU A 1132 -46.32 -20.84 -32.52
CA GLU A 1132 -46.29 -20.21 -31.19
C GLU A 1132 -45.23 -19.09 -31.09
N GLN A 1133 -44.17 -19.13 -31.92
CA GLN A 1133 -43.11 -18.11 -31.97
C GLN A 1133 -43.43 -16.84 -32.78
N LEU A 1134 -44.63 -16.70 -33.37
CA LEU A 1134 -45.04 -15.54 -34.17
C LEU A 1134 -45.71 -14.43 -33.33
#